data_AF-A0AA36IMZ0-F1
#
_entry.id   AF-A0AA36IMZ0-F1
#
_cell.length_a   1.000
_cell.length_b   1.000
_cell.length_c   1.000
_cell.angle_alpha   90.00
_cell.angle_beta   90.00
_cell.angle_gamma   90.00
#
_symmetry.space_group_name_H-M   'P 1'
#
loop_
_entity.id
_entity.type
_entity.pdbx_description
1 polymer ?
#
loop_
_entity_poly.entity_id
_entity_poly.type
_entity_poly.pdbx_seq_one_letter_code
_entity_poly.pdbx_strand_id
1 'polypeptide(L)'
;MEEVGPAVVFACHLLHLMPHYYLLNALILAQRQDQEWFMHSALLQSELLSVALEMLWSAYHPEALRFAWCAWCAALCAALQCVNMVLACVGTTYSYQVALAFQVAAGLALIPVRQVGNNFTLARRVSPARYRILAWLVAVLLAVTCLLSEQMASVWVLAPCAALPALGAAVALASATGRGAGGTSEAKLGSAGNQGVGWGASALFLALGCGLGTTGEAMMDMAVNLAVRRRLQQGSRDLALMNQFSIFCSMSLAYLSETQRFGAHSSEKFIGAWLGCQLLRGFSLHLLEAGQLGVALLAVFAFLDKYTGPLGAAALDVALLRVLEPKDSSTAWCTAPQARLVPSTLLWTSRMVFARVERPACKLLLLHFESLFAVEQVALTFSCATCAGVLAVLWATERPAKGSPVAFGAKLAASIAGTASGWKEVTGFTTSVSSQLFNSGDHLNLANGRFTAPVTGYYHFSTNMRLDLAVGSYFRVFLFVNSGKNGNFPGTLKGSPLGNYYTLSTSGSLWLGAGQYVSVWIYSGGDTLYTIQSESGFSGHLISTGGVGFHAYKASADAVKKTGDVNVQGYGLASHLGGSSSSMSGLSATLGATNHHSSSGWKEITGWSTNGANMFGSALSNGRFTAPSTGVYQVSCNLRLDNANGNYFRVLIAIDGNADVYNGLHTIQGRPGKPYYTLPVMGTVKLSAGQYVSCWAYSNSDTSWSIQRESGFSVAFLGD
;
A
#
# COMPACT_ATOMS: atom_id res chain seq x y z
N MET A 1 -15.50 5.01 -5.92
CA MET A 1 -14.09 4.77 -6.34
C MET A 1 -13.59 3.36 -6.02
N GLU A 2 -13.77 2.85 -4.79
CA GLU A 2 -13.23 1.54 -4.36
C GLU A 2 -13.92 0.34 -5.01
N GLU A 3 -15.21 0.45 -5.31
CA GLU A 3 -15.99 -0.68 -5.80
C GLU A 3 -15.92 -0.87 -7.32
N VAL A 4 -15.81 0.21 -8.10
CA VAL A 4 -16.01 0.16 -9.57
C VAL A 4 -14.73 0.01 -10.38
N GLY A 5 -13.64 0.67 -9.98
CA GLY A 5 -12.37 0.58 -10.69
C GLY A 5 -11.85 -0.85 -10.90
N PRO A 6 -11.82 -1.70 -9.84
CA PRO A 6 -11.46 -3.11 -9.96
C PRO A 6 -12.29 -3.87 -11.00
N ALA A 7 -13.62 -3.68 -10.99
CA ALA A 7 -14.53 -4.37 -11.90
C ALA A 7 -14.30 -3.95 -13.37
N VAL A 8 -14.06 -2.65 -13.61
CA VAL A 8 -13.76 -2.14 -14.95
C VAL A 8 -12.42 -2.65 -15.47
N VAL A 9 -11.36 -2.64 -14.63
CA VAL A 9 -10.04 -3.17 -15.02
C VAL A 9 -10.14 -4.66 -15.35
N PHE A 10 -10.82 -5.44 -14.50
CA PHE A 10 -11.06 -6.86 -14.73
C PHE A 10 -11.82 -7.10 -16.04
N ALA A 11 -12.95 -6.42 -16.23
CA ALA A 11 -13.81 -6.58 -17.40
C ALA A 11 -13.11 -6.25 -18.72
N CYS A 12 -12.37 -5.13 -18.77
CA CYS A 12 -11.62 -4.74 -19.96
C CYS A 12 -10.53 -5.76 -20.33
N HIS A 13 -9.84 -6.33 -19.33
CA HIS A 13 -8.84 -7.36 -19.58
C HIS A 13 -9.48 -8.69 -20.00
N LEU A 14 -10.59 -9.09 -19.38
CA LEU A 14 -11.32 -10.29 -19.75
C LEU A 14 -11.82 -10.20 -21.20
N LEU A 15 -12.34 -9.04 -21.61
CA LEU A 15 -12.79 -8.81 -22.98
C LEU A 15 -11.66 -8.94 -24.01
N HIS A 16 -10.45 -8.50 -23.68
CA HIS A 16 -9.28 -8.67 -24.55
C HIS A 16 -8.81 -10.13 -24.63
N LEU A 17 -8.87 -10.88 -23.52
CA LEU A 17 -8.42 -12.28 -23.48
C LEU A 17 -9.43 -13.26 -24.09
N MET A 18 -10.73 -12.99 -23.95
CA MET A 18 -11.78 -13.93 -24.32
C MET A 18 -11.73 -14.43 -25.77
N PRO A 19 -11.52 -13.56 -26.78
CA PRO A 19 -11.39 -13.99 -28.16
C PRO A 19 -10.26 -14.99 -28.38
N HIS A 20 -9.09 -14.74 -27.80
CA HIS A 20 -7.89 -15.54 -28.03
C HIS A 20 -7.91 -16.89 -27.32
N TYR A 21 -8.47 -16.97 -26.12
CA TYR A 21 -8.44 -18.20 -25.32
C TYR A 21 -9.66 -19.09 -25.51
N TYR A 22 -10.83 -18.51 -25.74
CA TYR A 22 -12.08 -19.26 -25.80
C TYR A 22 -12.79 -19.14 -27.15
N LEU A 23 -13.17 -17.93 -27.58
CA LEU A 23 -14.13 -17.78 -28.68
C LEU A 23 -13.60 -18.31 -30.02
N LEU A 24 -12.34 -18.00 -30.38
CA LEU A 24 -11.74 -18.51 -31.62
C LEU A 24 -11.55 -20.03 -31.57
N ASN A 25 -11.11 -20.58 -30.42
CA ASN A 25 -10.96 -22.02 -30.24
C ASN A 25 -12.31 -22.75 -30.35
N ALA A 26 -13.37 -22.17 -29.82
CA ALA A 26 -14.72 -22.72 -29.92
C ALA A 26 -15.23 -22.74 -31.37
N LEU A 27 -14.96 -21.71 -32.17
CA LEU A 27 -15.28 -21.70 -33.60
C LEU A 27 -14.54 -22.81 -34.36
N ILE A 28 -13.25 -23.04 -34.04
CA ILE A 28 -12.48 -24.15 -34.61
C ILE A 28 -13.11 -25.50 -34.25
N LEU A 29 -13.45 -25.71 -32.98
CA LEU A 29 -14.08 -26.95 -32.51
C LEU A 29 -15.48 -27.17 -33.13
N ALA A 30 -16.21 -26.10 -33.42
CA ALA A 30 -17.49 -26.14 -34.14
C ALA A 30 -17.35 -26.32 -35.66
N GLN A 31 -16.16 -26.62 -36.19
CA GLN A 31 -15.88 -26.77 -37.62
C GLN A 31 -16.17 -25.50 -38.45
N ARG A 32 -15.94 -24.32 -37.87
CA ARG A 32 -16.18 -22.98 -38.47
C ARG A 32 -14.89 -22.23 -38.73
N GLN A 33 -14.00 -22.85 -39.52
CA GLN A 33 -12.64 -22.36 -39.73
C GLN A 33 -12.63 -21.02 -40.51
N ASP A 34 -13.50 -20.85 -41.51
CA ASP A 34 -13.58 -19.60 -42.27
C ASP A 34 -14.01 -18.43 -41.40
N GLN A 35 -15.02 -18.64 -40.54
CA GLN A 35 -15.51 -17.62 -39.62
C GLN A 35 -14.49 -17.30 -38.54
N GLU A 36 -13.77 -18.30 -38.02
CA GLU A 36 -12.63 -18.07 -37.13
C GLU A 36 -11.57 -17.19 -37.81
N TRP A 37 -11.19 -17.52 -39.04
CA TRP A 37 -10.18 -16.78 -39.78
C TRP A 37 -10.57 -15.33 -40.02
N PHE A 38 -11.82 -15.08 -40.43
CA PHE A 38 -12.35 -13.73 -40.60
C PHE A 38 -12.35 -12.95 -39.29
N MET A 39 -12.81 -13.56 -38.19
CA MET A 39 -12.85 -12.92 -36.87
C MET A 39 -11.45 -12.63 -36.33
N HIS A 40 -10.52 -13.58 -36.44
CA HIS A 40 -9.15 -13.44 -35.98
C HIS A 40 -8.43 -12.31 -36.73
N SER A 41 -8.56 -12.28 -38.05
CA SER A 41 -7.99 -11.22 -38.89
C SER A 41 -8.59 -9.85 -38.57
N ALA A 42 -9.91 -9.79 -38.42
CA ALA A 42 -10.62 -8.56 -38.09
C ALA A 42 -10.23 -8.02 -36.72
N LEU A 43 -10.08 -8.91 -35.73
CA LEU A 43 -9.67 -8.55 -34.37
C LEU A 43 -8.27 -7.92 -34.36
N LEU A 44 -7.30 -8.55 -35.04
CA LEU A 44 -5.94 -8.01 -35.13
C LEU A 44 -5.89 -6.63 -35.79
N GLN A 45 -6.62 -6.43 -36.90
CA GLN A 45 -6.67 -5.13 -37.57
C GLN A 45 -7.40 -4.08 -36.73
N SER A 46 -8.50 -4.45 -36.05
CA SER A 46 -9.24 -3.54 -35.19
C SER A 46 -8.42 -3.09 -33.97
N GLU A 47 -7.61 -3.98 -33.39
CA GLU A 47 -6.72 -3.63 -32.27
C GLU A 47 -5.72 -2.56 -32.69
N LEU A 48 -5.07 -2.70 -33.87
CA LEU A 48 -4.14 -1.68 -34.40
C LEU A 48 -4.80 -0.30 -34.55
N LEU A 49 -6.00 -0.25 -35.12
CA LEU A 49 -6.74 1.01 -35.28
C LEU A 49 -7.16 1.57 -33.92
N SER A 50 -7.69 0.74 -33.03
CA SER A 50 -8.14 1.15 -31.70
C SER A 50 -7.00 1.70 -30.84
N VAL A 51 -5.80 1.15 -30.99
CA VAL A 51 -4.59 1.59 -30.29
C VAL A 51 -4.19 3.00 -30.66
N ALA A 52 -4.17 3.34 -31.95
CA ALA A 52 -3.85 4.69 -32.41
C ALA A 52 -4.88 5.71 -31.88
N LEU A 53 -6.17 5.33 -31.93
CA LEU A 53 -7.26 6.19 -31.47
C LEU A 53 -7.31 6.34 -29.96
N GLU A 54 -6.98 5.30 -29.19
CA GLU A 54 -6.89 5.33 -27.73
C GLU A 54 -5.74 6.23 -27.26
N MET A 55 -4.61 6.21 -27.97
CA MET A 55 -3.48 7.11 -27.71
C MET A 55 -3.83 8.57 -28.01
N LEU A 56 -4.49 8.84 -29.14
CA LEU A 56 -4.99 10.19 -29.46
C LEU A 56 -6.02 10.65 -28.44
N TRP A 57 -6.96 9.79 -28.07
CA TRP A 57 -7.97 10.06 -27.06
C TRP A 57 -7.33 10.46 -25.72
N SER A 58 -6.39 9.66 -25.21
CA SER A 58 -5.72 9.97 -23.93
C SER A 58 -4.85 11.23 -23.99
N ALA A 59 -4.39 11.64 -25.17
CA ALA A 59 -3.64 12.88 -25.35
C ALA A 59 -4.56 14.12 -25.32
N TYR A 60 -5.74 14.05 -25.95
CA TYR A 60 -6.69 15.17 -26.04
C TYR A 60 -7.68 15.24 -24.87
N HIS A 61 -8.00 14.09 -24.28
CA HIS A 61 -8.95 13.96 -23.17
C HIS A 61 -8.31 13.14 -22.05
N PRO A 62 -7.36 13.70 -21.27
CA PRO A 62 -6.72 12.98 -20.16
C PRO A 62 -7.67 12.69 -18.99
N GLU A 63 -8.74 13.47 -18.84
CA GLU A 63 -9.76 13.29 -17.82
C GLU A 63 -10.85 12.31 -18.29
N ALA A 64 -11.29 11.43 -17.38
CA ALA A 64 -12.32 10.45 -17.71
C ALA A 64 -13.68 11.13 -17.90
N LEU A 65 -14.47 10.62 -18.85
CA LEU A 65 -15.86 11.02 -19.02
C LEU A 65 -16.72 10.57 -17.83
N ARG A 66 -17.90 11.18 -17.70
CA ARG A 66 -18.90 10.81 -16.69
C ARG A 66 -19.23 9.32 -16.77
N PHE A 67 -19.40 8.66 -15.62
CA PHE A 67 -19.62 7.22 -15.59
C PHE A 67 -20.87 6.78 -16.36
N ALA A 68 -21.88 7.63 -16.48
CA ALA A 68 -23.08 7.35 -17.27
C ALA A 68 -22.78 7.14 -18.76
N TRP A 69 -21.90 7.98 -19.32
CA TRP A 69 -21.45 7.84 -20.71
C TRP A 69 -20.61 6.58 -20.88
N CYS A 70 -19.67 6.32 -19.96
CA CYS A 70 -18.88 5.10 -20.01
C CYS A 70 -19.75 3.83 -19.87
N ALA A 71 -20.82 3.86 -19.08
CA ALA A 71 -21.76 2.76 -18.95
C ALA A 71 -22.51 2.48 -20.28
N TRP A 72 -22.98 3.53 -20.96
CA TRP A 72 -23.59 3.42 -22.29
C TRP A 72 -22.62 2.86 -23.32
N CYS A 73 -21.39 3.36 -23.33
CA CYS A 73 -20.33 2.88 -24.21
C CYS A 73 -20.00 1.39 -23.96
N ALA A 74 -19.94 0.96 -22.69
CA ALA A 74 -19.74 -0.44 -22.32
C ALA A 74 -20.92 -1.33 -22.75
N ALA A 75 -22.17 -0.85 -22.59
CA ALA A 75 -23.36 -1.57 -23.05
C ALA A 75 -23.42 -1.70 -24.58
N LEU A 76 -23.05 -0.64 -25.31
CA LEU A 76 -22.93 -0.68 -26.77
C LEU A 76 -21.87 -1.69 -27.22
N CYS A 77 -20.70 -1.71 -26.56
CA CYS A 77 -19.65 -2.70 -26.82
C CYS A 77 -20.17 -4.13 -26.61
N ALA A 78 -20.91 -4.38 -25.52
CA ALA A 78 -21.51 -5.69 -25.25
C ALA A 78 -22.49 -6.13 -26.35
N ALA A 79 -23.35 -5.22 -26.81
CA ALA A 79 -24.31 -5.49 -27.89
C ALA A 79 -23.58 -5.80 -29.22
N LEU A 80 -22.58 -5.01 -29.59
CA LEU A 80 -21.79 -5.20 -30.80
C LEU A 80 -21.04 -6.54 -30.79
N GLN A 81 -20.42 -6.91 -29.67
CA GLN A 81 -19.73 -8.20 -29.53
C GLN A 81 -20.71 -9.39 -29.58
N CYS A 82 -21.88 -9.25 -28.96
CA CYS A 82 -22.94 -10.26 -29.02
C CYS A 82 -23.40 -10.51 -30.47
N VAL A 83 -23.75 -9.43 -31.19
CA VAL A 83 -24.21 -9.52 -32.58
C VAL A 83 -23.11 -10.09 -33.47
N ASN A 84 -21.86 -9.64 -33.32
CA ASN A 84 -20.73 -10.15 -34.08
C ASN A 84 -20.56 -11.67 -33.88
N MET A 85 -20.68 -12.15 -32.64
CA MET A 85 -20.57 -13.58 -32.31
C MET A 85 -21.74 -14.40 -32.86
N VAL A 86 -22.97 -13.89 -32.79
CA VAL A 86 -24.15 -14.55 -33.38
C VAL A 86 -24.00 -14.67 -34.89
N LEU A 87 -23.55 -13.61 -35.58
CA LEU A 87 -23.32 -13.64 -37.03
C LEU A 87 -22.21 -14.63 -37.40
N ALA A 88 -21.09 -14.65 -36.65
CA ALA A 88 -20.03 -15.64 -36.81
C ALA A 88 -20.56 -17.08 -36.64
N CYS A 89 -21.59 -17.26 -35.81
CA CYS A 89 -22.20 -18.56 -35.58
C CYS A 89 -23.27 -18.97 -36.60
N VAL A 90 -23.93 -18.04 -37.28
CA VAL A 90 -24.99 -18.35 -38.26
C VAL A 90 -24.43 -18.46 -39.68
N GLY A 91 -23.29 -17.83 -39.96
CA GLY A 91 -22.42 -18.12 -41.10
C GLY A 91 -22.87 -17.62 -42.48
N THR A 92 -24.16 -17.38 -42.72
CA THR A 92 -24.69 -17.08 -44.08
C THR A 92 -24.31 -15.68 -44.61
N THR A 93 -23.95 -14.74 -43.75
CA THR A 93 -23.60 -13.34 -44.12
C THR A 93 -22.32 -12.85 -43.44
N TYR A 94 -21.55 -13.75 -42.81
CA TYR A 94 -20.37 -13.36 -42.03
C TYR A 94 -19.13 -13.26 -42.92
N SER A 95 -18.71 -12.03 -43.22
CA SER A 95 -17.50 -11.75 -43.99
C SER A 95 -16.47 -11.04 -43.14
N TYR A 96 -15.23 -11.02 -43.63
CA TYR A 96 -14.14 -10.23 -43.05
C TYR A 96 -14.52 -8.76 -42.79
N GLN A 97 -15.21 -8.11 -43.74
CA GLN A 97 -15.60 -6.70 -43.62
C GLN A 97 -16.63 -6.48 -42.51
N VAL A 98 -17.59 -7.40 -42.37
CA VAL A 98 -18.60 -7.36 -41.29
C VAL A 98 -17.91 -7.53 -39.93
N ALA A 99 -17.04 -8.54 -39.81
CA ALA A 99 -16.28 -8.78 -38.59
C ALA A 99 -15.43 -7.55 -38.20
N LEU A 100 -14.75 -6.93 -39.16
CA LEU A 100 -13.93 -5.75 -38.95
C LEU A 100 -14.76 -4.55 -38.49
N ALA A 101 -15.90 -4.29 -39.14
CA ALA A 101 -16.78 -3.18 -38.77
C ALA A 101 -17.27 -3.28 -37.32
N PHE A 102 -17.74 -4.47 -36.91
CA PHE A 102 -18.17 -4.69 -35.53
C PHE A 102 -17.03 -4.60 -34.52
N GLN A 103 -15.85 -5.17 -34.82
CA GLN A 103 -14.71 -5.12 -33.91
C GLN A 103 -14.15 -3.69 -33.75
N VAL A 104 -14.09 -2.92 -34.84
CA VAL A 104 -13.70 -1.50 -34.78
C VAL A 104 -14.70 -0.69 -33.97
N ALA A 105 -16.00 -0.84 -34.22
CA ALA A 105 -17.04 -0.13 -33.48
C ALA A 105 -17.03 -0.48 -31.98
N ALA A 106 -16.85 -1.76 -31.65
CA ALA A 106 -16.75 -2.23 -30.27
C ALA A 106 -15.47 -1.71 -29.59
N GLY A 107 -14.35 -1.70 -30.29
CA GLY A 107 -13.07 -1.16 -29.80
C GLY A 107 -13.15 0.34 -29.50
N LEU A 108 -13.78 1.11 -30.40
CA LEU A 108 -14.02 2.55 -30.23
C LEU A 108 -14.89 2.85 -29.01
N ALA A 109 -15.98 2.11 -28.84
CA ALA A 109 -16.86 2.24 -27.68
C ALA A 109 -16.11 1.94 -26.36
N LEU A 110 -15.07 1.11 -26.38
CA LEU A 110 -14.36 0.72 -25.16
C LEU A 110 -13.28 1.71 -24.72
N ILE A 111 -12.84 2.63 -25.58
CA ILE A 111 -11.81 3.65 -25.25
C ILE A 111 -12.14 4.42 -23.95
N PRO A 112 -13.31 5.07 -23.80
CA PRO A 112 -13.62 5.80 -22.57
C PRO A 112 -13.76 4.89 -21.34
N VAL A 113 -14.13 3.61 -21.54
CA VAL A 113 -14.24 2.62 -20.46
C VAL A 113 -12.85 2.22 -19.94
N ARG A 114 -11.89 1.97 -20.84
CA ARG A 114 -10.49 1.66 -20.50
C ARG A 114 -9.83 2.81 -19.75
N GLN A 115 -10.12 4.05 -20.15
CA GLN A 115 -9.61 5.23 -19.47
C GLN A 115 -9.99 5.28 -17.98
N VAL A 116 -11.21 4.85 -17.62
CA VAL A 116 -11.63 4.76 -16.21
C VAL A 116 -10.73 3.79 -15.42
N GLY A 117 -10.38 2.64 -16.01
CA GLY A 117 -9.45 1.67 -15.42
C GLY A 117 -8.02 2.21 -15.28
N ASN A 118 -7.54 2.95 -16.29
CA ASN A 118 -6.23 3.61 -16.26
C ASN A 118 -6.17 4.67 -15.15
N ASN A 119 -7.19 5.53 -15.06
CA ASN A 119 -7.25 6.57 -14.05
C ASN A 119 -7.43 5.99 -12.64
N PHE A 120 -8.15 4.87 -12.48
CA PHE A 120 -8.20 4.13 -11.22
C PHE A 120 -6.81 3.66 -10.77
N THR A 121 -6.05 3.10 -11.70
CA THR A 121 -4.69 2.58 -11.46
C THR A 121 -3.74 3.70 -11.03
N LEU A 122 -3.76 4.82 -11.75
CA LEU A 122 -2.98 6.03 -11.42
C LEU A 122 -3.38 6.63 -10.07
N ALA A 123 -4.69 6.74 -9.81
CA ALA A 123 -5.18 7.35 -8.58
C ALA A 123 -4.89 6.49 -7.33
N ARG A 124 -4.85 5.16 -7.47
CA ARG A 124 -4.54 4.24 -6.36
C ARG A 124 -3.06 3.92 -6.23
N ARG A 125 -2.26 4.15 -7.28
CA ARG A 125 -0.84 3.74 -7.36
C ARG A 125 -0.64 2.25 -7.06
N VAL A 126 -1.55 1.41 -7.55
CA VAL A 126 -1.49 -0.06 -7.38
C VAL A 126 -1.45 -0.71 -8.76
N SER A 127 -0.61 -1.73 -8.93
CA SER A 127 -0.55 -2.48 -10.19
C SER A 127 -1.90 -3.13 -10.53
N PRO A 128 -2.35 -3.13 -11.80
CA PRO A 128 -3.57 -3.83 -12.22
C PRO A 128 -3.38 -5.36 -12.31
N ALA A 129 -2.19 -5.89 -12.01
CA ALA A 129 -1.83 -7.29 -12.20
C ALA A 129 -2.83 -8.27 -11.56
N ARG A 130 -3.32 -8.00 -10.35
CA ARG A 130 -4.34 -8.83 -9.70
C ARG A 130 -5.55 -9.10 -10.58
N TYR A 131 -6.12 -8.03 -11.14
CA TYR A 131 -7.33 -8.08 -11.94
C TYR A 131 -7.07 -8.72 -13.30
N ARG A 132 -5.84 -8.58 -13.82
CA ARG A 132 -5.37 -9.31 -15.00
C ARG A 132 -5.29 -10.81 -14.75
N ILE A 133 -4.70 -11.23 -13.64
CA ILE A 133 -4.58 -12.65 -13.26
C ILE A 133 -5.98 -13.25 -13.11
N LEU A 134 -6.90 -12.54 -12.46
CA LEU A 134 -8.29 -13.00 -12.32
C LEU A 134 -8.99 -13.13 -13.69
N ALA A 135 -8.83 -12.16 -14.58
CA ALA A 135 -9.37 -12.22 -15.95
C ALA A 135 -8.80 -13.41 -16.73
N TRP A 136 -7.50 -13.68 -16.59
CA TRP A 136 -6.84 -14.86 -17.15
C TRP A 136 -7.41 -16.17 -16.62
N LEU A 137 -7.61 -16.30 -15.31
CA LEU A 137 -8.19 -17.50 -14.71
C LEU A 137 -9.57 -17.81 -15.27
N VAL A 138 -10.43 -16.80 -15.40
CA VAL A 138 -11.76 -16.96 -16.00
C VAL A 138 -11.65 -17.36 -17.49
N ALA A 139 -10.75 -16.73 -18.24
CA ALA A 139 -10.58 -17.02 -19.66
C ALA A 139 -10.07 -18.44 -19.93
N VAL A 140 -9.09 -18.89 -19.13
CA VAL A 140 -8.51 -20.24 -19.22
C VAL A 140 -9.52 -21.29 -18.77
N LEU A 141 -10.30 -21.02 -17.71
CA LEU A 141 -11.36 -21.93 -17.26
C LEU A 141 -12.40 -22.17 -18.37
N LEU A 142 -12.81 -21.11 -19.07
CA LEU A 142 -13.70 -21.21 -20.23
C LEU A 142 -13.05 -21.96 -21.40
N ALA A 143 -11.76 -21.76 -21.64
CA ALA A 143 -11.02 -22.51 -22.66
C ALA A 143 -10.95 -24.02 -22.34
N VAL A 144 -10.63 -24.39 -21.09
CA VAL A 144 -10.56 -25.78 -20.65
C VAL A 144 -11.92 -26.45 -20.75
N THR A 145 -12.97 -25.80 -20.25
CA THR A 145 -14.35 -26.33 -20.35
C THR A 145 -14.80 -26.49 -21.80
N CYS A 146 -14.38 -25.60 -22.70
CA CYS A 146 -14.63 -25.74 -24.13
C CYS A 146 -13.93 -26.93 -24.77
N LEU A 147 -12.72 -27.25 -24.33
CA LEU A 147 -11.98 -28.43 -24.81
C LEU A 147 -12.57 -29.75 -24.30
N LEU A 148 -13.22 -29.72 -23.13
CA LEU A 148 -13.85 -30.88 -22.50
C LEU A 148 -15.29 -31.12 -22.97
N SER A 149 -15.99 -30.09 -23.41
CA SER A 149 -17.40 -30.17 -23.81
C SER A 149 -17.69 -29.38 -25.07
N GLU A 150 -18.11 -30.07 -26.13
CA GLU A 150 -18.48 -29.46 -27.41
C GLU A 150 -19.71 -28.54 -27.30
N GLN A 151 -20.55 -28.70 -26.26
CA GLN A 151 -21.71 -27.84 -26.02
C GLN A 151 -21.31 -26.37 -25.73
N MET A 152 -20.08 -26.16 -25.25
CA MET A 152 -19.52 -24.83 -25.02
C MET A 152 -19.24 -24.06 -26.32
N ALA A 153 -19.28 -24.72 -27.49
CA ALA A 153 -19.15 -24.08 -28.79
C ALA A 153 -20.51 -23.67 -29.39
N SER A 154 -21.62 -23.86 -28.67
CA SER A 154 -22.94 -23.44 -29.12
C SER A 154 -23.10 -21.92 -29.09
N VAL A 155 -23.89 -21.37 -30.01
CA VAL A 155 -24.17 -19.93 -30.10
C VAL A 155 -24.76 -19.36 -28.80
N TRP A 156 -25.56 -20.17 -28.10
CA TRP A 156 -26.21 -19.80 -26.85
C TRP A 156 -25.25 -19.65 -25.67
N VAL A 157 -24.03 -20.18 -25.78
CA VAL A 157 -22.96 -19.98 -24.80
C VAL A 157 -21.98 -18.91 -25.29
N LEU A 158 -21.59 -18.96 -26.56
CA LEU A 158 -20.59 -18.05 -27.12
C LEU A 158 -21.05 -16.58 -27.12
N ALA A 159 -22.30 -16.31 -27.51
CA ALA A 159 -22.80 -14.93 -27.58
C ALA A 159 -22.87 -14.24 -26.20
N PRO A 160 -23.44 -14.88 -25.14
CA PRO A 160 -23.36 -14.35 -23.79
C PRO A 160 -21.91 -14.17 -23.30
N CYS A 161 -21.04 -15.16 -23.49
CA CYS A 161 -19.64 -15.06 -23.04
C CYS A 161 -18.87 -13.92 -23.72
N ALA A 162 -19.17 -13.60 -24.99
CA ALA A 162 -18.58 -12.45 -25.68
C ALA A 162 -19.09 -11.10 -25.12
N ALA A 163 -20.33 -11.04 -24.64
CA ALA A 163 -20.97 -9.80 -24.19
C ALA A 163 -20.80 -9.52 -22.68
N LEU A 164 -20.77 -10.58 -21.86
CA LEU A 164 -20.79 -10.50 -20.38
C LEU A 164 -19.70 -9.61 -19.77
N PRO A 165 -18.44 -9.63 -20.23
CA PRO A 165 -17.42 -8.76 -19.66
C PRO A 165 -17.77 -7.27 -19.81
N ALA A 166 -18.18 -6.86 -21.01
CA ALA A 166 -18.57 -5.48 -21.30
C ALA A 166 -19.87 -5.10 -20.56
N LEU A 167 -20.83 -6.03 -20.46
CA LEU A 167 -22.06 -5.82 -19.68
C LEU A 167 -21.75 -5.66 -18.17
N GLY A 168 -20.83 -6.45 -17.63
CA GLY A 168 -20.37 -6.33 -16.25
C GLY A 168 -19.74 -4.96 -15.96
N ALA A 169 -18.92 -4.44 -16.89
CA ALA A 169 -18.41 -3.07 -16.80
C ALA A 169 -19.53 -2.03 -16.84
N ALA A 170 -20.52 -2.21 -17.73
CA ALA A 170 -21.66 -1.31 -17.85
C ALA A 170 -22.49 -1.24 -16.57
N VAL A 171 -22.80 -2.40 -15.96
CA VAL A 171 -23.53 -2.50 -14.69
C VAL A 171 -22.72 -1.87 -13.55
N ALA A 172 -21.42 -2.14 -13.46
CA ALA A 172 -20.57 -1.55 -12.44
C ALA A 172 -20.54 -0.01 -12.55
N LEU A 173 -20.38 0.52 -13.76
CA LEU A 173 -20.38 1.97 -14.02
C LEU A 173 -21.75 2.61 -13.76
N ALA A 174 -22.84 1.98 -14.18
CA ALA A 174 -24.21 2.45 -13.92
C ALA A 174 -24.58 2.40 -12.42
N SER A 175 -24.08 1.41 -11.68
CA SER A 175 -24.31 1.34 -10.23
C SER A 175 -23.61 2.49 -9.48
N ALA A 176 -22.46 2.96 -10.00
CA ALA A 176 -21.76 4.12 -9.46
C ALA A 176 -22.48 5.44 -9.74
N THR A 177 -23.18 5.58 -10.88
CA THR A 177 -23.92 6.82 -11.19
C THR A 177 -25.13 7.01 -10.27
N GLY A 178 -25.83 5.91 -9.93
CA GLY A 178 -27.01 5.96 -9.06
C GLY A 178 -26.69 6.24 -7.58
N ARG A 179 -25.47 5.95 -7.12
CA ARG A 179 -25.04 6.15 -5.73
C ARG A 179 -24.40 7.52 -5.45
N GLY A 180 -24.19 8.35 -6.48
CA GLY A 180 -23.39 9.58 -6.41
C GLY A 180 -24.16 10.86 -6.69
N ALA A 181 -24.96 11.35 -5.74
CA ALA A 181 -25.41 12.75 -5.72
C ALA A 181 -24.34 13.72 -5.16
N GLY A 182 -23.12 13.26 -4.89
CA GLY A 182 -21.96 14.08 -4.48
C GLY A 182 -20.79 13.91 -5.45
N GLY A 183 -20.50 14.93 -6.27
CA GLY A 183 -19.51 14.92 -7.36
C GLY A 183 -18.03 14.75 -6.98
N THR A 184 -17.71 14.37 -5.74
CA THR A 184 -16.33 14.28 -5.23
C THR A 184 -15.57 13.05 -5.72
N SER A 185 -16.25 11.93 -6.03
CA SER A 185 -15.58 10.71 -6.52
C SER A 185 -15.20 10.76 -8.01
N GLU A 186 -15.96 11.46 -8.85
CA GLU A 186 -15.64 11.64 -10.27
C GLU A 186 -14.52 12.67 -10.45
N ALA A 187 -14.58 13.79 -9.70
CA ALA A 187 -13.55 14.83 -9.73
C ALA A 187 -12.15 14.31 -9.35
N LYS A 188 -12.05 13.43 -8.35
CA LYS A 188 -10.77 12.79 -7.96
C LYS A 188 -10.19 11.88 -9.04
N LEU A 189 -11.03 11.24 -9.86
CA LEU A 189 -10.58 10.38 -10.96
C LEU A 189 -10.06 11.21 -12.14
N GLY A 190 -10.69 12.38 -12.40
CA GLY A 190 -10.23 13.36 -13.39
C GLY A 190 -8.88 13.97 -13.01
N SER A 191 -8.72 14.39 -11.75
CA SER A 191 -7.48 15.05 -11.30
C SER A 191 -6.25 14.14 -11.29
N ALA A 192 -6.42 12.83 -11.07
CA ALA A 192 -5.31 11.89 -11.05
C ALA A 192 -4.69 11.65 -12.44
N GLY A 193 -5.49 11.77 -13.50
CA GLY A 193 -5.04 11.56 -14.87
C GLY A 193 -4.32 12.75 -15.50
N ASN A 194 -4.58 13.95 -14.97
CA ASN A 194 -4.08 15.22 -15.47
C ASN A 194 -2.77 15.67 -14.77
N GLN A 195 -2.11 14.79 -14.01
CA GLN A 195 -0.81 15.10 -13.42
C GLN A 195 0.23 15.16 -14.53
N GLY A 196 0.85 16.33 -14.69
CA GLY A 196 1.88 16.56 -15.69
C GLY A 196 3.21 15.96 -15.27
N VAL A 197 3.80 15.14 -16.14
CA VAL A 197 5.09 14.46 -15.93
C VAL A 197 6.17 15.10 -16.80
N GLY A 198 7.36 15.30 -16.23
CA GLY A 198 8.51 15.84 -16.96
C GLY A 198 9.00 14.91 -18.07
N TRP A 199 9.63 15.47 -19.11
CA TRP A 199 10.11 14.69 -20.27
C TRP A 199 11.11 13.59 -19.92
N GLY A 200 12.01 13.82 -18.95
CA GLY A 200 12.98 12.81 -18.52
C GLY A 200 12.30 11.58 -17.92
N ALA A 201 11.38 11.80 -16.98
CA ALA A 201 10.54 10.74 -16.41
C ALA A 201 9.65 10.08 -17.47
N SER A 202 9.08 10.86 -18.40
CA SER A 202 8.26 10.35 -19.51
C SER A 202 9.07 9.44 -20.44
N ALA A 203 10.29 9.84 -20.82
CA ALA A 203 11.18 9.07 -21.67
C ALA A 203 11.62 7.78 -20.98
N LEU A 204 11.98 7.84 -19.69
CA LEU A 204 12.31 6.66 -18.90
C LEU A 204 11.10 5.71 -18.79
N PHE A 205 9.91 6.24 -18.54
CA PHE A 205 8.67 5.48 -18.49
C PHE A 205 8.41 4.75 -19.80
N LEU A 206 8.50 5.46 -20.94
CA LEU A 206 8.27 4.89 -22.27
C LEU A 206 9.34 3.86 -22.62
N ALA A 207 10.63 4.14 -22.35
CA ALA A 207 11.72 3.21 -22.61
C ALA A 207 11.57 1.91 -21.79
N LEU A 208 11.31 2.02 -20.48
CA LEU A 208 11.18 0.87 -19.60
C LEU A 208 9.86 0.11 -19.82
N GLY A 209 8.74 0.83 -19.91
CA GLY A 209 7.40 0.23 -19.96
C GLY A 209 6.89 -0.14 -21.35
N CYS A 210 7.38 0.53 -22.39
CA CYS A 210 6.96 0.29 -23.79
C CYS A 210 8.14 -0.14 -24.69
N GLY A 211 9.38 0.26 -24.41
CA GLY A 211 10.54 -0.19 -25.19
C GLY A 211 11.01 -1.58 -24.78
N LEU A 212 11.24 -1.76 -23.47
CA LEU A 212 11.68 -3.03 -22.89
C LEU A 212 10.47 -3.90 -22.52
N GLY A 213 9.59 -3.37 -21.67
CA GLY A 213 8.30 -3.96 -21.35
C GLY A 213 8.41 -5.39 -20.82
N THR A 214 7.57 -6.27 -21.32
CA THR A 214 7.62 -7.72 -21.07
C THR A 214 8.01 -8.46 -22.35
N THR A 215 8.75 -7.78 -23.25
CA THR A 215 8.90 -8.20 -24.65
C THR A 215 9.62 -9.54 -24.75
N GLY A 216 10.62 -9.75 -23.88
CA GLY A 216 11.35 -11.01 -23.79
C GLY A 216 10.44 -12.20 -23.47
N GLU A 217 9.57 -12.07 -22.46
CA GLU A 217 8.56 -13.09 -22.13
C GLU A 217 7.57 -13.28 -23.28
N ALA A 218 7.08 -12.18 -23.87
CA ALA A 218 6.11 -12.22 -24.98
C ALA A 218 6.64 -12.96 -26.22
N MET A 219 7.92 -12.76 -26.58
CA MET A 219 8.57 -13.48 -27.68
C MET A 219 8.60 -14.99 -27.41
N MET A 220 9.05 -15.39 -26.22
CA MET A 220 9.13 -16.80 -25.85
C MET A 220 7.73 -17.44 -25.81
N ASP A 221 6.73 -16.71 -25.30
CA ASP A 221 5.34 -17.15 -25.26
C ASP A 221 4.74 -17.40 -26.64
N MET A 222 5.03 -16.53 -27.61
CA MET A 222 4.54 -16.72 -28.97
C MET A 222 5.21 -17.92 -29.65
N ALA A 223 6.50 -18.16 -29.39
CA ALA A 223 7.19 -19.35 -29.87
C ALA A 223 6.53 -20.65 -29.36
N VAL A 224 6.23 -20.72 -28.06
CA VAL A 224 5.52 -21.88 -27.46
C VAL A 224 4.08 -22.00 -27.98
N ASN A 225 3.36 -20.89 -28.12
CA ASN A 225 1.99 -20.90 -28.62
C ASN A 225 1.91 -21.43 -30.07
N LEU A 226 2.86 -21.04 -30.93
CA LEU A 226 2.95 -21.57 -32.30
C LEU A 226 3.19 -23.08 -32.32
N ALA A 227 4.03 -23.60 -31.42
CA ALA A 227 4.26 -25.04 -31.28
C ALA A 227 2.99 -25.79 -30.83
N VAL A 228 2.27 -25.26 -29.84
CA VAL A 228 0.99 -25.84 -29.37
C VAL A 228 -0.08 -25.79 -30.46
N ARG A 229 -0.19 -24.69 -31.21
CA ARG A 229 -1.17 -24.53 -32.29
C ARG A 229 -0.94 -25.53 -33.43
N ARG A 230 0.32 -25.74 -33.86
CA ARG A 230 0.66 -26.74 -34.89
C ARG A 230 0.23 -28.15 -34.47
N ARG A 231 0.41 -28.51 -33.19
CA ARG A 231 -0.01 -29.81 -32.63
C ARG A 231 -1.54 -29.96 -32.52
N LEU A 232 -2.24 -28.88 -32.17
CA LEU A 232 -3.71 -28.84 -32.16
C LEU A 232 -4.29 -29.04 -33.56
N GLN A 233 -3.70 -28.40 -34.58
CA GLN A 233 -4.09 -28.58 -35.98
C GLN A 233 -3.86 -30.01 -36.48
N GLN A 234 -2.91 -30.73 -35.89
CA GLN A 234 -2.65 -32.15 -36.15
C GLN A 234 -3.59 -33.10 -35.37
N GLY A 235 -4.56 -32.57 -34.62
CA GLY A 235 -5.59 -33.36 -33.92
C GLY A 235 -5.21 -33.82 -32.50
N SER A 236 -4.03 -33.45 -31.98
CA SER A 236 -3.62 -33.81 -30.61
C SER A 236 -4.19 -32.83 -29.58
N ARG A 237 -5.15 -33.29 -28.77
CA ARG A 237 -5.79 -32.49 -27.70
C ARG A 237 -5.00 -32.47 -26.38
N ASP A 238 -4.15 -33.47 -26.14
CA ASP A 238 -3.50 -33.69 -24.84
C ASP A 238 -2.53 -32.56 -24.46
N LEU A 239 -1.72 -32.09 -25.42
CA LEU A 239 -0.74 -31.03 -25.19
C LEU A 239 -1.43 -29.69 -24.86
N ALA A 240 -2.56 -29.41 -25.50
CA ALA A 240 -3.32 -28.19 -25.26
C ALA A 240 -3.99 -28.22 -23.89
N LEU A 241 -4.57 -29.36 -23.48
CA LEU A 241 -5.15 -29.54 -22.15
C LEU A 241 -4.08 -29.39 -21.07
N MET A 242 -2.92 -30.04 -21.23
CA MET A 242 -1.83 -29.94 -20.25
C MET A 242 -1.30 -28.51 -20.12
N ASN A 243 -1.17 -27.78 -21.25
CA ASN A 243 -0.77 -26.38 -21.24
C ASN A 243 -1.79 -25.49 -20.52
N GLN A 244 -3.09 -25.62 -20.82
CA GLN A 244 -4.12 -24.81 -20.16
C GLN A 244 -4.25 -25.12 -18.67
N PHE A 245 -4.09 -26.39 -18.27
CA PHE A 245 -4.09 -26.77 -16.85
C PHE A 245 -2.88 -26.20 -16.11
N SER A 246 -1.68 -26.26 -16.72
CA SER A 246 -0.47 -25.65 -16.18
C SER A 246 -0.63 -24.14 -15.97
N ILE A 247 -1.18 -23.43 -16.98
CA ILE A 247 -1.51 -22.00 -16.88
C ILE A 247 -2.51 -21.74 -15.75
N PHE A 248 -3.56 -22.56 -15.62
CA PHE A 248 -4.56 -22.37 -14.57
C PHE A 248 -3.96 -22.51 -13.17
N CYS A 249 -3.18 -23.57 -12.93
CA CYS A 249 -2.52 -23.80 -11.65
C CYS A 249 -1.51 -22.68 -11.33
N SER A 250 -0.71 -22.26 -12.31
CA SER A 250 0.29 -21.20 -12.11
C SER A 250 -0.34 -19.84 -11.83
N MET A 251 -1.42 -19.49 -12.54
CA MET A 251 -2.17 -18.24 -12.33
C MET A 251 -2.91 -18.23 -10.99
N SER A 252 -3.39 -19.40 -10.54
CA SER A 252 -4.00 -19.52 -9.21
C SER A 252 -2.99 -19.26 -8.11
N LEU A 253 -1.78 -19.81 -8.25
CA LEU A 253 -0.69 -19.55 -7.32
C LEU A 253 -0.24 -18.08 -7.38
N ALA A 254 -0.14 -17.49 -8.58
CA ALA A 254 0.20 -16.08 -8.75
C ALA A 254 -0.82 -15.16 -8.08
N TYR A 255 -2.12 -15.47 -8.20
CA TYR A 255 -3.19 -14.73 -7.52
C TYR A 255 -3.05 -14.80 -5.99
N LEU A 256 -2.78 -15.99 -5.44
CA LEU A 256 -2.55 -16.15 -4.00
C LEU A 256 -1.31 -15.39 -3.52
N SER A 257 -0.20 -15.45 -4.28
CA SER A 257 1.04 -14.72 -3.98
C SER A 257 0.84 -13.19 -4.03
N GLU A 258 0.02 -12.69 -4.95
CA GLU A 258 -0.34 -11.27 -5.07
C GLU A 258 -1.20 -10.79 -3.88
N THR A 259 -2.05 -11.65 -3.31
CA THR A 259 -2.93 -11.24 -2.20
C THR A 259 -2.21 -10.92 -0.88
N GLN A 260 -0.93 -11.27 -0.74
CA GLN A 260 -0.10 -10.92 0.42
C GLN A 260 0.54 -9.53 0.20
N ARG A 261 0.13 -8.53 0.99
CA ARG A 261 0.42 -7.08 0.83
C ARG A 261 1.81 -6.77 0.23
N PHE A 262 1.82 -6.03 -0.89
CA PHE A 262 3.01 -5.59 -1.62
C PHE A 262 3.81 -4.52 -0.86
N GLY A 263 5.05 -4.86 -0.51
CA GLY A 263 6.10 -3.90 -0.16
C GLY A 263 7.18 -3.86 -1.24
N ALA A 264 8.07 -2.87 -1.16
CA ALA A 264 9.16 -2.65 -2.11
C ALA A 264 10.06 -3.90 -2.30
N HIS A 265 10.41 -4.55 -1.18
CA HIS A 265 11.16 -5.82 -1.15
C HIS A 265 10.44 -7.01 -1.83
N SER A 266 9.12 -6.97 -1.97
CA SER A 266 8.39 -8.04 -2.70
C SER A 266 8.57 -7.88 -4.21
N SER A 267 8.57 -6.65 -4.72
CA SER A 267 8.78 -6.37 -6.14
C SER A 267 10.16 -6.78 -6.65
N GLU A 268 11.22 -6.61 -5.83
CA GLU A 268 12.58 -7.06 -6.16
C GLU A 268 12.66 -8.58 -6.30
N LYS A 269 12.05 -9.31 -5.36
CA LYS A 269 12.01 -10.78 -5.40
C LYS A 269 11.26 -11.28 -6.62
N PHE A 270 10.16 -10.63 -6.98
CA PHE A 270 9.33 -11.01 -8.13
C PHE A 270 10.02 -10.76 -9.46
N ILE A 271 10.67 -9.60 -9.65
CA ILE A 271 11.41 -9.35 -10.89
C ILE A 271 12.65 -10.26 -11.01
N GLY A 272 13.30 -10.59 -9.88
CA GLY A 272 14.38 -11.58 -9.84
C GLY A 272 13.91 -12.99 -10.19
N ALA A 273 12.79 -13.44 -9.61
CA ALA A 273 12.19 -14.74 -9.93
C ALA A 273 11.75 -14.83 -11.41
N TRP A 274 11.18 -13.75 -11.94
CA TRP A 274 10.83 -13.63 -13.34
C TRP A 274 12.06 -13.74 -14.25
N LEU A 275 13.14 -12.98 -13.99
CA LEU A 275 14.38 -13.07 -14.75
C LEU A 275 14.99 -14.48 -14.69
N GLY A 276 15.02 -15.09 -13.50
CA GLY A 276 15.51 -16.46 -13.31
C GLY A 276 14.74 -17.47 -14.16
N CYS A 277 13.42 -17.30 -14.26
CA CYS A 277 12.58 -18.12 -15.14
C CYS A 277 12.89 -17.91 -16.63
N GLN A 278 13.06 -16.66 -17.08
CA GLN A 278 13.39 -16.37 -18.48
C GLN A 278 14.77 -16.92 -18.88
N LEU A 279 15.77 -16.84 -17.99
CA LEU A 279 17.10 -17.45 -18.18
C LEU A 279 16.99 -18.96 -18.36
N LEU A 280 16.33 -19.63 -17.42
CA LEU A 280 16.15 -21.07 -17.43
C LEU A 280 15.40 -21.55 -18.68
N ARG A 281 14.42 -20.77 -19.16
CA ARG A 281 13.69 -21.03 -20.42
C ARG A 281 14.59 -20.88 -21.64
N GLY A 282 15.37 -19.80 -21.72
CA GLY A 282 16.33 -19.57 -22.81
C GLY A 282 17.31 -20.71 -22.96
N PHE A 283 17.84 -21.24 -21.85
CA PHE A 283 18.74 -22.39 -21.87
C PHE A 283 18.04 -23.72 -22.14
N SER A 284 16.72 -23.84 -22.00
CA SER A 284 16.04 -25.14 -22.07
C SER A 284 15.21 -25.35 -23.34
N LEU A 285 15.12 -24.35 -24.23
CA LEU A 285 14.37 -24.45 -25.48
C LEU A 285 14.87 -25.56 -26.41
N HIS A 286 16.20 -25.77 -26.48
CA HIS A 286 16.79 -26.87 -27.24
C HIS A 286 16.44 -28.27 -26.70
N LEU A 287 16.06 -28.39 -25.42
CA LEU A 287 15.66 -29.65 -24.79
C LEU A 287 14.22 -30.05 -25.14
N LEU A 288 13.43 -29.14 -25.72
CA LEU A 288 12.03 -29.39 -26.10
C LEU A 288 11.88 -30.38 -27.26
N GLU A 289 12.94 -30.58 -28.05
CA GLU A 289 12.95 -31.53 -29.16
C GLU A 289 13.29 -32.97 -28.70
N ALA A 290 13.67 -33.16 -27.44
CA ALA A 290 14.10 -34.44 -26.88
C ALA A 290 12.96 -35.28 -26.27
N GLY A 291 12.11 -35.87 -27.12
CA GLY A 291 11.22 -36.99 -26.75
C GLY A 291 10.22 -36.73 -25.60
N GLN A 292 9.80 -37.78 -24.87
CA GLN A 292 8.82 -37.68 -23.77
C GLN A 292 9.30 -36.82 -22.59
N LEU A 293 10.62 -36.75 -22.36
CA LEU A 293 11.23 -35.98 -21.29
C LEU A 293 11.10 -34.47 -21.54
N GLY A 294 11.16 -34.05 -22.81
CA GLY A 294 10.90 -32.67 -23.24
C GLY A 294 9.47 -32.19 -22.96
N VAL A 295 8.47 -33.07 -23.00
CA VAL A 295 7.05 -32.72 -22.74
C VAL A 295 6.81 -32.44 -21.25
N ALA A 296 7.40 -33.23 -20.35
CA ALA A 296 7.31 -32.99 -18.91
C ALA A 296 8.06 -31.72 -18.49
N LEU A 297 9.24 -31.48 -19.05
CA LEU A 297 10.00 -30.24 -18.84
C LEU A 297 9.24 -29.02 -19.36
N LEU A 298 8.59 -29.12 -20.52
CA LEU A 298 7.73 -28.06 -21.06
C LEU A 298 6.60 -27.67 -20.10
N ALA A 299 5.95 -28.65 -19.47
CA ALA A 299 4.86 -28.39 -18.52
C ALA A 299 5.35 -27.62 -17.28
N VAL A 300 6.51 -27.99 -16.74
CA VAL A 300 7.15 -27.31 -15.60
C VAL A 300 7.59 -25.90 -15.97
N PHE A 301 8.20 -25.72 -17.15
CA PHE A 301 8.62 -24.38 -17.59
C PHE A 301 7.42 -23.48 -17.89
N ALA A 302 6.38 -24.01 -18.55
CA ALA A 302 5.13 -23.27 -18.75
C ALA A 302 4.51 -22.85 -17.42
N PHE A 303 4.56 -23.73 -16.40
CA PHE A 303 4.06 -23.41 -15.06
C PHE A 303 4.86 -22.27 -14.41
N LEU A 304 6.19 -22.38 -14.36
CA LEU A 304 7.07 -21.38 -13.74
C LEU A 304 6.95 -20.03 -14.45
N ASP A 305 6.88 -20.04 -15.78
CA ASP A 305 6.75 -18.84 -16.60
C ASP A 305 5.42 -18.15 -16.36
N LYS A 306 4.32 -18.91 -16.35
CA LYS A 306 2.99 -18.36 -16.14
C LYS A 306 2.72 -17.97 -14.68
N TYR A 307 3.50 -18.49 -13.74
CA TYR A 307 3.52 -18.04 -12.35
C TYR A 307 4.29 -16.72 -12.21
N THR A 308 5.49 -16.64 -12.78
CA THR A 308 6.39 -15.49 -12.59
C THR A 308 6.11 -14.32 -13.52
N GLY A 309 5.53 -14.55 -14.71
CA GLY A 309 5.18 -13.51 -15.69
C GLY A 309 4.30 -12.39 -15.12
N PRO A 310 3.12 -12.70 -14.55
CA PRO A 310 2.27 -11.68 -13.93
C PRO A 310 2.94 -10.95 -12.77
N LEU A 311 3.81 -11.63 -12.01
CA LEU A 311 4.54 -11.05 -10.88
C LEU A 311 5.64 -10.10 -11.37
N GLY A 312 6.36 -10.46 -12.43
CA GLY A 312 7.32 -9.59 -13.11
C GLY A 312 6.64 -8.36 -13.73
N ALA A 313 5.50 -8.55 -14.39
CA ALA A 313 4.68 -7.45 -14.90
C ALA A 313 4.16 -6.53 -13.77
N ALA A 314 3.79 -7.10 -12.61
CA ALA A 314 3.41 -6.33 -11.44
C ALA A 314 4.57 -5.48 -10.91
N ALA A 315 5.77 -6.07 -10.80
CA ALA A 315 6.98 -5.35 -10.38
C ALA A 315 7.34 -4.21 -11.35
N LEU A 316 7.24 -4.46 -12.67
CA LEU A 316 7.41 -3.43 -13.70
C LEU A 316 6.38 -2.30 -13.54
N ASP A 317 5.10 -2.64 -13.39
CA ASP A 317 4.03 -1.65 -13.23
C ASP A 317 4.23 -0.80 -11.95
N VAL A 318 4.69 -1.41 -10.84
CA VAL A 318 5.05 -0.68 -9.61
C VAL A 318 6.22 0.28 -9.84
N ALA A 319 7.29 -0.17 -10.53
CA ALA A 319 8.42 0.69 -10.85
C ALA A 319 8.00 1.87 -11.73
N LEU A 320 7.19 1.63 -12.76
CA LEU A 320 6.65 2.66 -13.64
C LEU A 320 5.77 3.68 -12.89
N LEU A 321 4.92 3.22 -11.97
CA LEU A 321 4.12 4.11 -11.12
C LEU A 321 5.01 5.01 -10.25
N ARG A 322 6.16 4.50 -9.75
CA ARG A 322 7.15 5.31 -9.02
C ARG A 322 7.85 6.35 -9.90
N VAL A 323 8.03 6.08 -11.19
CA VAL A 323 8.57 7.08 -12.15
C VAL A 323 7.59 8.24 -12.35
N LEU A 324 6.28 7.97 -12.25
CA LEU A 324 5.23 9.00 -12.38
C LEU A 324 5.01 9.81 -11.10
N GLU A 325 5.67 9.49 -9.98
CA GLU A 325 5.48 10.22 -8.73
C GLU A 325 6.11 11.62 -8.80
N PRO A 326 5.37 12.68 -8.44
CA PRO A 326 5.95 14.01 -8.28
C PRO A 326 6.92 13.96 -7.10
N LYS A 327 8.22 14.02 -7.40
CA LYS A 327 9.28 14.15 -6.40
C LYS A 327 9.81 15.57 -6.40
N ASP A 328 10.20 16.05 -5.22
CA ASP A 328 11.06 17.22 -5.10
C ASP A 328 12.32 17.04 -5.96
N SER A 329 12.87 18.15 -6.43
CA SER A 329 13.88 18.35 -7.48
C SER A 329 15.23 17.61 -7.36
N SER A 330 15.33 16.58 -6.52
CA SER A 330 16.53 15.80 -6.20
C SER A 330 16.73 14.52 -7.03
N THR A 331 15.74 14.10 -7.84
CA THR A 331 15.91 12.97 -8.77
C THR A 331 16.33 13.48 -10.15
N ALA A 332 17.43 12.93 -10.69
CA ALA A 332 18.15 13.45 -11.87
C ALA A 332 17.29 13.59 -13.15
N TRP A 333 16.16 12.90 -13.24
CA TRP A 333 15.23 12.94 -14.38
C TRP A 333 14.02 13.88 -14.18
N CYS A 334 13.93 14.56 -13.03
CA CYS A 334 12.84 15.49 -12.68
C CYS A 334 13.15 16.97 -12.94
N THR A 335 14.37 17.32 -13.38
CA THR A 335 14.79 18.70 -13.60
C THR A 335 14.41 19.19 -15.00
N ALA A 336 13.15 19.57 -15.22
CA ALA A 336 12.76 20.27 -16.44
C ALA A 336 11.75 21.40 -16.16
N PRO A 337 11.82 22.53 -16.90
CA PRO A 337 10.93 23.68 -16.71
C PRO A 337 9.47 23.32 -16.98
N GLN A 338 8.57 23.88 -16.16
CA GLN A 338 7.12 23.61 -16.06
C GLN A 338 6.31 23.77 -17.37
N ALA A 339 6.90 24.26 -18.47
CA ALA A 339 6.17 24.68 -19.65
C ALA A 339 5.71 23.54 -20.60
N ARG A 340 6.17 22.29 -20.42
CA ARG A 340 5.77 21.15 -21.29
C ARG A 340 5.73 19.84 -20.51
N LEU A 341 4.59 19.56 -19.87
CA LEU A 341 4.36 18.31 -19.13
C LEU A 341 3.54 17.32 -19.96
N VAL A 342 3.86 16.03 -19.87
CA VAL A 342 3.11 14.95 -20.51
C VAL A 342 2.07 14.42 -19.53
N PRO A 343 0.78 14.27 -19.90
CA PRO A 343 -0.23 13.73 -18.99
C PRO A 343 0.11 12.30 -18.54
N SER A 344 0.03 12.02 -17.24
CA SER A 344 0.23 10.66 -16.69
C SER A 344 -0.73 9.64 -17.29
N THR A 345 -1.97 10.04 -17.64
CA THR A 345 -2.92 9.15 -18.34
C THR A 345 -2.43 8.75 -19.71
N LEU A 346 -1.79 9.62 -20.47
CA LEU A 346 -1.23 9.28 -21.78
C LEU A 346 -0.11 8.24 -21.64
N LEU A 347 0.81 8.45 -20.69
CA LEU A 347 1.89 7.50 -20.41
C LEU A 347 1.34 6.15 -19.95
N TRP A 348 0.40 6.14 -19.01
CA TRP A 348 -0.17 4.87 -18.57
C TRP A 348 -0.96 4.17 -19.68
N THR A 349 -1.70 4.92 -20.49
CA THR A 349 -2.40 4.39 -21.66
C THR A 349 -1.42 3.78 -22.65
N SER A 350 -0.27 4.41 -22.91
CA SER A 350 0.75 3.86 -23.80
C SER A 350 1.28 2.51 -23.32
N ARG A 351 1.52 2.37 -22.01
CA ARG A 351 1.92 1.10 -21.38
C ARG A 351 0.85 0.02 -21.53
N MET A 352 -0.43 0.35 -21.32
CA MET A 352 -1.55 -0.61 -21.44
C MET A 352 -1.80 -1.02 -22.89
N VAL A 353 -1.66 -0.08 -23.82
CA VAL A 353 -1.69 -0.32 -25.27
C VAL A 353 -0.56 -1.23 -25.69
N PHE A 354 0.67 -0.94 -25.26
CA PHE A 354 1.84 -1.75 -25.60
C PHE A 354 1.68 -3.18 -25.10
N ALA A 355 1.20 -3.37 -23.87
CA ALA A 355 0.93 -4.70 -23.29
C ALA A 355 -0.02 -5.56 -24.14
N ARG A 356 -0.95 -4.94 -24.90
CA ARG A 356 -1.90 -5.65 -25.78
C ARG A 356 -1.29 -5.99 -27.14
N VAL A 357 -0.42 -5.12 -27.67
CA VAL A 357 0.15 -5.26 -29.01
C VAL A 357 1.46 -6.07 -29.01
N GLU A 358 2.18 -6.10 -27.89
CA GLU A 358 3.49 -6.76 -27.75
C GLU A 358 3.45 -8.22 -28.23
N ARG A 359 2.50 -9.03 -27.76
CA ARG A 359 2.38 -10.45 -28.14
C ARG A 359 2.05 -10.64 -29.64
N PRO A 360 1.01 -9.99 -30.21
CA PRO A 360 0.77 -10.02 -31.65
C PRO A 360 1.96 -9.57 -32.51
N ALA A 361 2.66 -8.51 -32.10
CA ALA A 361 3.83 -7.99 -32.81
C ALA A 361 4.98 -9.01 -32.78
N CYS A 362 5.28 -9.58 -31.62
CA CYS A 362 6.28 -10.65 -31.49
C CYS A 362 5.93 -11.87 -32.35
N LYS A 363 4.65 -12.26 -32.42
CA LYS A 363 4.20 -13.36 -33.28
C LYS A 363 4.45 -13.06 -34.76
N LEU A 364 4.15 -11.85 -35.23
CA LEU A 364 4.40 -11.44 -36.61
C LEU A 364 5.90 -11.41 -36.94
N LEU A 365 6.72 -10.90 -36.02
CA LEU A 365 8.17 -10.88 -36.16
C LEU A 365 8.73 -12.30 -36.28
N LEU A 366 8.29 -13.22 -35.40
CA LEU A 366 8.71 -14.61 -35.46
C LEU A 366 8.34 -15.26 -36.80
N LEU A 367 7.15 -15.03 -37.33
CA LEU A 367 6.70 -15.63 -38.59
C LEU A 367 7.44 -15.13 -39.84
N HIS A 368 7.94 -13.89 -39.85
CA HIS A 368 8.59 -13.29 -41.03
C HIS A 368 10.12 -13.32 -40.97
N PHE A 369 10.71 -13.49 -39.78
CA PHE A 369 12.15 -13.35 -39.55
C PHE A 369 12.79 -14.59 -38.90
N GLU A 370 12.23 -15.80 -39.10
CA GLU A 370 12.75 -17.08 -38.55
C GLU A 370 14.26 -17.29 -38.78
N SER A 371 14.87 -16.68 -39.80
CA SER A 371 16.30 -16.84 -40.14
C SER A 371 17.25 -15.75 -39.64
N LEU A 372 16.75 -14.62 -39.12
CA LEU A 372 17.58 -13.42 -38.88
C LEU A 372 18.04 -13.23 -37.42
N PHE A 373 17.41 -13.90 -36.44
CA PHE A 373 17.77 -13.77 -35.03
C PHE A 373 17.61 -15.07 -34.24
N ALA A 374 18.58 -15.36 -33.37
CA ALA A 374 18.38 -16.34 -32.31
C ALA A 374 17.37 -15.77 -31.30
N VAL A 375 16.10 -16.17 -31.43
CA VAL A 375 14.95 -15.71 -30.62
C VAL A 375 15.28 -15.72 -29.12
N GLU A 376 16.01 -16.74 -28.68
CA GLU A 376 16.49 -16.89 -27.31
C GLU A 376 17.38 -15.73 -26.85
N GLN A 377 18.34 -15.31 -27.67
CA GLN A 377 19.28 -14.24 -27.32
C GLN A 377 18.58 -12.88 -27.24
N VAL A 378 17.66 -12.62 -28.18
CA VAL A 378 16.88 -11.38 -28.18
C VAL A 378 15.97 -11.34 -26.96
N ALA A 379 15.20 -12.41 -26.72
CA ALA A 379 14.30 -12.49 -25.57
C ALA A 379 15.04 -12.34 -24.23
N LEU A 380 16.23 -12.94 -24.12
CA LEU A 380 17.04 -12.81 -22.92
C LEU A 380 17.58 -11.40 -22.72
N THR A 381 18.04 -10.74 -23.79
CA THR A 381 18.54 -9.37 -23.75
C THR A 381 17.48 -8.41 -23.23
N PHE A 382 16.25 -8.50 -23.79
CA PHE A 382 15.11 -7.69 -23.33
C PHE A 382 14.73 -8.01 -21.88
N SER A 383 14.77 -9.27 -21.46
CA SER A 383 14.44 -9.67 -20.08
C SER A 383 15.46 -9.14 -19.07
N CYS A 384 16.76 -9.26 -19.37
CA CYS A 384 17.83 -8.70 -18.55
C CYS A 384 17.73 -7.17 -18.46
N ALA A 385 17.52 -6.49 -19.59
CA ALA A 385 17.37 -5.04 -19.63
C ALA A 385 16.16 -4.56 -18.82
N THR A 386 15.02 -5.25 -18.93
CA THR A 386 13.81 -4.95 -18.14
C THR A 386 14.10 -5.09 -16.65
N CYS A 387 14.68 -6.23 -16.23
CA CYS A 387 15.00 -6.48 -14.83
C CYS A 387 15.97 -5.43 -14.27
N ALA A 388 17.04 -5.13 -15.01
CA ALA A 388 18.00 -4.09 -14.63
C ALA A 388 17.35 -2.72 -14.51
N GLY A 389 16.47 -2.34 -15.44
CA GLY A 389 15.73 -1.08 -15.40
C GLY A 389 14.77 -0.99 -14.23
N VAL A 390 14.01 -2.06 -13.95
CA VAL A 390 13.11 -2.14 -12.79
C VAL A 390 13.89 -2.01 -11.48
N LEU A 391 14.97 -2.79 -11.30
CA LEU A 391 15.80 -2.71 -10.10
C LEU A 391 16.46 -1.35 -9.95
N ALA A 392 16.94 -0.74 -11.03
CA ALA A 392 17.52 0.61 -10.99
C ALA A 392 16.49 1.65 -10.50
N VAL A 393 15.24 1.58 -10.98
CA VAL A 393 14.16 2.45 -10.52
C VAL A 393 13.80 2.16 -9.06
N LEU A 394 13.65 0.89 -8.68
CA LEU A 394 13.33 0.50 -7.31
C LEU A 394 14.43 0.97 -6.35
N TRP A 395 15.71 0.75 -6.63
CA TRP A 395 16.82 1.20 -5.80
C TRP A 395 16.99 2.72 -5.77
N ALA A 396 16.81 3.40 -6.91
CA ALA A 396 16.83 4.87 -6.96
C ALA A 396 15.66 5.50 -6.18
N THR A 397 14.58 4.74 -5.95
CA THR A 397 13.40 5.18 -5.19
C THR A 397 13.35 4.66 -3.76
N GLU A 398 14.10 3.60 -3.43
CA GLU A 398 14.24 2.99 -2.10
C GLU A 398 15.35 3.59 -1.24
N ARG A 399 16.27 4.36 -1.82
CA ARG A 399 17.06 5.28 -0.98
C ARG A 399 16.03 6.10 -0.20
N PRO A 400 16.05 6.10 1.14
CA PRO A 400 15.20 7.01 1.88
C PRO A 400 15.45 8.36 1.24
N ALA A 401 14.38 8.95 0.71
CA ALA A 401 14.46 10.33 0.26
C ALA A 401 15.23 11.04 1.36
N LYS A 402 16.28 11.78 1.00
CA LYS A 402 16.98 12.64 1.94
C LYS A 402 15.90 13.59 2.50
N GLY A 403 15.25 13.21 3.61
CA GLY A 403 13.98 13.80 4.04
C GLY A 403 12.96 12.88 4.74
N SER A 404 12.83 11.57 4.47
CA SER A 404 11.76 10.77 5.13
C SER A 404 12.13 10.47 6.60
N PRO A 405 11.30 10.86 7.59
CA PRO A 405 11.64 10.72 9.00
C PRO A 405 11.66 9.25 9.40
N VAL A 406 12.74 8.80 10.04
CA VAL A 406 12.80 7.49 10.71
C VAL A 406 11.92 7.61 11.95
N ALA A 407 10.66 7.20 11.83
CA ALA A 407 9.67 7.39 12.89
C ALA A 407 8.50 6.41 12.76
N PHE A 408 7.86 6.11 13.89
CA PHE A 408 6.66 5.31 13.94
C PHE A 408 5.75 5.75 15.10
N GLY A 409 4.46 5.49 14.94
CA GLY A 409 3.45 5.53 15.98
C GLY A 409 2.52 4.35 15.79
N ALA A 410 2.45 3.45 16.77
CA ALA A 410 1.71 2.20 16.70
C ALA A 410 0.93 1.93 17.99
N LYS A 411 -0.08 1.06 17.91
CA LYS A 411 -0.80 0.53 19.08
C LYS A 411 -0.90 -0.98 19.04
N LEU A 412 -1.32 -1.60 20.13
CA LEU A 412 -1.56 -3.04 20.19
C LEU A 412 -2.71 -3.46 19.27
N ALA A 413 -2.50 -4.51 18.49
CA ALA A 413 -3.52 -5.08 17.60
C ALA A 413 -4.64 -5.78 18.39
N ALA A 414 -4.29 -6.39 19.52
CA ALA A 414 -5.21 -7.07 20.44
C ALA A 414 -4.73 -6.94 21.88
N SER A 415 -5.65 -7.11 22.84
CA SER A 415 -5.29 -7.12 24.26
C SER A 415 -4.48 -8.38 24.59
N ILE A 416 -3.50 -8.25 25.49
CA ILE A 416 -2.58 -9.32 25.85
C ILE A 416 -2.82 -9.73 27.30
N ALA A 417 -3.14 -11.00 27.54
CA ALA A 417 -3.24 -11.55 28.88
C ALA A 417 -1.86 -11.74 29.51
N GLY A 418 -1.66 -11.19 30.70
CA GLY A 418 -0.57 -11.51 31.62
C GLY A 418 -0.93 -12.73 32.43
N THR A 419 -0.13 -13.80 32.32
CA THR A 419 -0.38 -15.11 32.94
C THR A 419 0.67 -15.49 33.99
N ALA A 420 1.63 -14.60 34.24
CA ALA A 420 2.74 -14.83 35.16
C ALA A 420 3.26 -13.50 35.73
N SER A 421 3.83 -13.57 36.93
CA SER A 421 4.65 -12.50 37.49
C SER A 421 6.00 -12.41 36.76
N GLY A 422 6.63 -11.24 36.80
CA GLY A 422 7.93 -11.00 36.18
C GLY A 422 7.83 -10.20 34.87
N TRP A 423 8.90 -10.27 34.07
CA TRP A 423 9.05 -9.49 32.84
C TRP A 423 8.33 -10.13 31.65
N LYS A 424 7.51 -9.35 30.97
CA LYS A 424 6.83 -9.69 29.72
C LYS A 424 7.15 -8.67 28.64
N GLU A 425 7.67 -9.13 27.49
CA GLU A 425 7.84 -8.30 26.29
C GLU A 425 6.46 -8.04 25.69
N VAL A 426 6.20 -6.81 25.28
CA VAL A 426 4.95 -6.43 24.62
C VAL A 426 5.14 -6.60 23.12
N THR A 427 4.30 -7.42 22.49
CA THR A 427 4.37 -7.79 21.06
C THR A 427 3.01 -7.59 20.39
N GLY A 428 2.95 -7.69 19.05
CA GLY A 428 1.67 -7.61 18.33
C GLY A 428 1.10 -6.20 18.20
N PHE A 429 1.86 -5.30 17.58
CA PHE A 429 1.43 -3.94 17.25
C PHE A 429 0.76 -3.84 15.87
N THR A 430 0.09 -2.73 15.62
CA THR A 430 -0.53 -2.36 14.33
C THR A 430 -0.47 -0.86 14.12
N THR A 431 -0.42 -0.46 12.86
CA THR A 431 -0.51 0.93 12.39
C THR A 431 -1.69 1.16 11.45
N SER A 432 -2.48 0.13 11.16
CA SER A 432 -3.50 0.15 10.10
C SER A 432 -4.90 0.56 10.55
N VAL A 433 -5.08 0.82 11.84
CA VAL A 433 -6.39 1.09 12.45
C VAL A 433 -6.76 2.58 12.43
N SER A 434 -5.81 3.46 12.14
CA SER A 434 -6.00 4.91 12.05
C SER A 434 -4.94 5.49 11.11
N SER A 435 -5.28 6.53 10.36
CA SER A 435 -4.36 7.21 9.43
C SER A 435 -3.24 8.00 10.13
N GLN A 436 -3.35 8.16 11.45
CA GLN A 436 -2.39 8.91 12.26
C GLN A 436 -1.30 8.02 12.86
N LEU A 437 -1.53 6.71 12.85
CA LEU A 437 -0.53 5.69 13.13
C LEU A 437 0.24 5.37 11.85
N PHE A 438 1.54 5.16 11.98
CA PHE A 438 2.44 5.01 10.83
C PHE A 438 3.72 4.27 11.23
N ASN A 439 4.41 3.71 10.23
CA ASN A 439 5.69 3.03 10.39
C ASN A 439 6.61 3.44 9.24
N SER A 440 7.20 4.63 9.35
CA SER A 440 8.05 5.16 8.28
C SER A 440 9.34 4.34 8.17
N GLY A 441 9.59 3.79 6.98
CA GLY A 441 10.73 2.92 6.71
C GLY A 441 10.61 1.50 7.28
N ASP A 442 9.44 1.10 7.79
CA ASP A 442 9.16 -0.24 8.32
C ASP A 442 10.15 -0.73 9.39
N HIS A 443 10.72 0.21 10.17
CA HIS A 443 11.75 -0.07 11.18
C HIS A 443 11.18 -0.68 12.46
N LEU A 444 9.88 -0.52 12.75
CA LEU A 444 9.18 -1.29 13.76
C LEU A 444 8.66 -2.60 13.15
N ASN A 445 9.12 -3.73 13.66
CA ASN A 445 8.49 -5.02 13.36
C ASN A 445 7.21 -5.17 14.18
N LEU A 446 6.07 -5.08 13.51
CA LEU A 446 4.75 -5.09 14.14
C LEU A 446 4.42 -6.41 14.85
N ALA A 447 4.94 -7.55 14.38
CA ALA A 447 4.65 -8.85 14.98
C ALA A 447 5.36 -9.02 16.32
N ASN A 448 6.67 -8.73 16.38
CA ASN A 448 7.47 -8.93 17.59
C ASN A 448 7.65 -7.67 18.45
N GLY A 449 7.17 -6.51 17.99
CA GLY A 449 7.21 -5.25 18.74
C GLY A 449 8.59 -4.61 18.89
N ARG A 450 9.56 -5.00 18.05
CA ARG A 450 10.94 -4.50 18.11
C ARG A 450 11.17 -3.45 17.04
N PHE A 451 11.57 -2.25 17.46
CA PHE A 451 12.11 -1.23 16.57
C PHE A 451 13.59 -1.46 16.38
N THR A 452 14.06 -1.63 15.14
CA THR A 452 15.49 -1.79 14.83
C THR A 452 16.03 -0.48 14.24
N ALA A 453 17.07 0.07 14.86
CA ALA A 453 17.68 1.32 14.42
C ALA A 453 18.31 1.17 13.03
N PRO A 454 17.82 1.86 11.98
CA PRO A 454 18.42 1.77 10.64
C PRO A 454 19.77 2.47 10.54
N VAL A 455 19.98 3.49 11.37
CA VAL A 455 21.21 4.29 11.43
C VAL A 455 21.64 4.48 12.87
N THR A 456 22.92 4.70 13.10
CA THR A 456 23.41 5.08 14.43
C THR A 456 22.98 6.51 14.75
N GLY A 457 22.44 6.74 15.96
CA GLY A 457 22.02 8.07 16.39
C GLY A 457 21.23 8.10 17.69
N TYR A 458 20.77 9.30 18.05
CA TYR A 458 19.82 9.49 19.14
C TYR A 458 18.39 9.32 18.64
N TYR A 459 17.64 8.47 19.34
CA TYR A 459 16.23 8.21 19.11
C TYR A 459 15.43 8.61 20.33
N HIS A 460 14.23 9.13 20.14
CA HIS A 460 13.25 9.31 21.20
C HIS A 460 12.21 8.19 21.12
N PHE A 461 11.81 7.66 22.26
CA PHE A 461 10.75 6.67 22.36
C PHE A 461 9.74 7.06 23.42
N SER A 462 8.48 6.73 23.18
CA SER A 462 7.39 6.92 24.14
C SER A 462 6.41 5.77 24.08
N THR A 463 5.89 5.36 25.23
CA THR A 463 4.90 4.29 25.33
C THR A 463 3.89 4.58 26.43
N ASN A 464 2.63 4.19 26.17
CA ASN A 464 1.51 4.30 27.09
C ASN A 464 0.86 2.91 27.20
N MET A 465 1.04 2.22 28.33
CA MET A 465 0.58 0.84 28.54
C MET A 465 -0.61 0.82 29.49
N ARG A 466 -1.82 0.63 28.96
CA ARG A 466 -3.03 0.46 29.78
C ARG A 466 -3.07 -0.97 30.32
N LEU A 467 -3.12 -1.07 31.64
CA LEU A 467 -3.23 -2.30 32.39
C LEU A 467 -4.60 -2.38 33.04
N ASP A 468 -5.26 -3.52 32.90
CA ASP A 468 -6.50 -3.87 33.56
C ASP A 468 -6.31 -5.14 34.41
N LEU A 469 -7.09 -5.28 35.47
CA LEU A 469 -6.95 -6.27 36.55
C LEU A 469 -5.56 -6.28 37.23
N ALA A 470 -4.75 -5.24 37.03
CA ALA A 470 -3.39 -5.15 37.57
C ALA A 470 -3.41 -4.72 39.05
N VAL A 471 -3.42 -5.69 39.95
CA VAL A 471 -3.58 -5.48 41.41
C VAL A 471 -2.40 -6.01 42.24
N GLY A 472 -1.34 -6.50 41.58
CA GLY A 472 -0.08 -6.91 42.21
C GLY A 472 0.63 -5.84 43.04
N SER A 473 1.69 -6.26 43.73
CA SER A 473 2.47 -5.40 44.63
C SER A 473 3.05 -4.17 43.93
N TYR A 474 3.49 -4.31 42.67
CA TYR A 474 3.84 -3.21 41.80
C TYR A 474 3.86 -3.64 40.34
N PHE A 475 3.70 -2.69 39.44
CA PHE A 475 3.96 -2.88 38.01
C PHE A 475 4.98 -1.86 37.51
N ARG A 476 5.77 -2.25 36.51
CA ARG A 476 6.71 -1.35 35.83
C ARG A 476 6.57 -1.46 34.33
N VAL A 477 6.84 -0.37 33.62
CA VAL A 477 7.09 -0.37 32.17
C VAL A 477 8.50 0.14 31.93
N PHE A 478 9.24 -0.51 31.03
CA PHE A 478 10.58 -0.12 30.59
C PHE A 478 10.72 -0.26 29.08
N LEU A 479 11.64 0.53 28.52
CA LEU A 479 12.11 0.39 27.15
C LEU A 479 13.49 -0.25 27.17
N PHE A 480 13.65 -1.49 26.71
CA PHE A 480 14.95 -2.17 26.74
C PHE A 480 15.63 -2.20 25.38
N VAL A 481 16.95 -1.93 25.37
CA VAL A 481 17.80 -2.13 24.19
C VAL A 481 18.30 -3.57 24.17
N ASN A 482 18.13 -4.27 23.05
CA ASN A 482 18.62 -5.64 22.84
C ASN A 482 18.22 -6.63 23.96
N SER A 483 17.03 -6.46 24.53
CA SER A 483 16.55 -7.23 25.70
C SER A 483 17.40 -7.10 26.98
N GLY A 484 18.26 -6.09 27.07
CA GLY A 484 19.03 -5.79 28.28
C GLY A 484 18.13 -5.28 29.40
N LYS A 485 17.68 -6.18 30.29
CA LYS A 485 16.78 -5.86 31.41
C LYS A 485 17.49 -5.20 32.59
N ASN A 486 18.25 -4.14 32.33
CA ASN A 486 18.88 -3.35 33.40
C ASN A 486 18.04 -2.11 33.72
N GLY A 487 18.14 -1.57 34.94
CA GLY A 487 17.35 -0.42 35.38
C GLY A 487 17.78 0.92 34.79
N ASN A 488 18.68 0.94 33.80
CA ASN A 488 19.31 2.15 33.28
C ASN A 488 18.53 2.80 32.13
N PHE A 489 17.41 2.20 31.72
CA PHE A 489 16.58 2.67 30.63
C PHE A 489 15.33 3.41 31.13
N PRO A 490 14.70 4.27 30.30
CA PRO A 490 13.47 4.96 30.65
C PRO A 490 12.40 3.98 31.13
N GLY A 491 11.89 4.22 32.34
CA GLY A 491 10.88 3.38 32.95
C GLY A 491 10.01 4.13 33.94
N THR A 492 8.86 3.55 34.25
CA THR A 492 7.92 4.08 35.24
C THR A 492 7.36 2.94 36.07
N LEU A 493 7.10 3.22 37.34
CA LEU A 493 6.63 2.25 38.34
C LEU A 493 5.34 2.74 38.98
N LYS A 494 4.39 1.83 39.17
CA LYS A 494 3.27 2.02 40.09
C LYS A 494 3.32 0.96 41.19
N GLY A 495 3.49 1.41 42.42
CA GLY A 495 3.46 0.56 43.61
C GLY A 495 2.05 0.50 44.18
N SER A 496 1.66 -0.70 44.65
CA SER A 496 0.41 -0.99 45.35
C SER A 496 -0.82 -0.31 44.73
N PRO A 497 -1.18 -0.66 43.48
CA PRO A 497 -2.28 -0.01 42.79
C PRO A 497 -3.61 -0.19 43.55
N LEU A 498 -4.26 0.92 43.90
CA LEU A 498 -5.58 0.92 44.56
C LEU A 498 -6.73 0.64 43.57
N GLY A 499 -6.52 0.96 42.30
CA GLY A 499 -7.47 0.70 41.20
C GLY A 499 -7.04 -0.51 40.38
N ASN A 500 -8.01 -1.26 39.87
CA ASN A 500 -7.78 -2.43 39.03
C ASN A 500 -7.50 -2.08 37.56
N TYR A 501 -7.45 -0.81 37.17
CA TYR A 501 -6.94 -0.40 35.86
C TYR A 501 -6.26 0.97 35.90
N TYR A 502 -5.19 1.11 35.13
CA TYR A 502 -4.42 2.34 35.00
C TYR A 502 -3.44 2.25 33.82
N THR A 503 -2.92 3.39 33.38
CA THR A 503 -1.84 3.45 32.39
C THR A 503 -0.47 3.65 33.06
N LEU A 504 0.54 2.92 32.60
CA LEU A 504 1.95 3.25 32.83
C LEU A 504 2.51 3.89 31.55
N SER A 505 2.97 5.12 31.66
CA SER A 505 3.59 5.85 30.55
C SER A 505 5.06 6.09 30.82
N THR A 506 5.93 5.88 29.83
CA THR A 506 7.35 6.24 29.90
C THR A 506 7.82 6.82 28.57
N SER A 507 8.76 7.75 28.64
CA SER A 507 9.38 8.37 27.47
C SER A 507 10.83 8.69 27.76
N GLY A 508 11.69 8.59 26.76
CA GLY A 508 13.08 9.00 26.90
C GLY A 508 13.87 8.86 25.60
N SER A 509 15.04 9.48 25.61
CA SER A 509 15.96 9.47 24.47
C SER A 509 17.08 8.45 24.71
N LEU A 510 17.40 7.66 23.68
CA LEU A 510 18.40 6.60 23.72
C LEU A 510 19.36 6.73 22.53
N TRP A 511 20.65 6.56 22.79
CA TRP A 511 21.62 6.35 21.72
C TRP A 511 21.57 4.90 21.26
N LEU A 512 21.35 4.68 19.97
CA LEU A 512 21.34 3.35 19.36
C LEU A 512 22.38 3.28 18.25
N GLY A 513 23.16 2.20 18.24
CA GLY A 513 23.93 1.79 17.07
C GLY A 513 23.02 1.17 16.00
N ALA A 514 23.38 1.31 14.74
CA ALA A 514 22.67 0.65 13.65
C ALA A 514 22.52 -0.87 13.92
N GLY A 515 21.32 -1.40 13.74
CA GLY A 515 20.97 -2.80 14.00
C GLY A 515 20.61 -3.13 15.46
N GLN A 516 20.83 -2.23 16.42
CA GLN A 516 20.30 -2.41 17.77
C GLN A 516 18.78 -2.22 17.76
N TYR A 517 18.08 -2.94 18.64
CA TYR A 517 16.62 -2.82 18.75
C TYR A 517 16.14 -2.37 20.11
N VAL A 518 14.99 -1.71 20.15
CA VAL A 518 14.24 -1.32 21.35
C VAL A 518 12.88 -2.01 21.36
N SER A 519 12.47 -2.52 22.52
CA SER A 519 11.11 -3.03 22.75
C SER A 519 10.56 -2.63 24.11
N VAL A 520 9.23 -2.67 24.24
CA VAL A 520 8.50 -2.35 25.46
C VAL A 520 8.38 -3.59 26.33
N TRP A 521 8.69 -3.45 27.62
CA TRP A 521 8.58 -4.52 28.60
C TRP A 521 7.74 -4.09 29.79
N ILE A 522 6.91 -5.01 30.29
CA ILE A 522 6.13 -4.83 31.52
C ILE A 522 6.63 -5.82 32.56
N TYR A 523 6.81 -5.33 33.79
CA TYR A 523 7.07 -6.17 34.94
C TYR A 523 5.83 -6.22 35.84
N SER A 524 5.42 -7.43 36.24
CA SER A 524 4.40 -7.66 37.26
C SER A 524 5.02 -8.21 38.54
N GLY A 525 4.89 -7.48 39.65
CA GLY A 525 5.33 -7.92 40.97
C GLY A 525 4.23 -8.66 41.71
N GLY A 526 4.24 -10.00 41.64
CA GLY A 526 3.34 -10.84 42.44
C GLY A 526 1.90 -10.98 41.92
N ASP A 527 1.64 -10.58 40.68
CA ASP A 527 0.34 -10.75 40.02
C ASP A 527 0.49 -11.57 38.74
N THR A 528 -0.37 -12.58 38.59
CA THR A 528 -0.38 -13.54 37.50
C THR A 528 -1.60 -13.39 36.60
N LEU A 529 -2.50 -12.43 36.87
CA LEU A 529 -3.76 -12.22 36.14
C LEU A 529 -4.01 -10.73 35.89
N TYR A 530 -3.41 -10.23 34.82
CA TYR A 530 -3.62 -8.86 34.35
C TYR A 530 -3.81 -8.83 32.84
N THR A 531 -4.29 -7.73 32.28
CA THR A 531 -4.46 -7.55 30.84
C THR A 531 -3.79 -6.26 30.39
N ILE A 532 -2.94 -6.35 29.37
CA ILE A 532 -2.43 -5.19 28.65
C ILE A 532 -3.45 -4.89 27.54
N GLN A 533 -4.16 -3.77 27.64
CA GLN A 533 -5.26 -3.50 26.74
C GLN A 533 -4.80 -3.07 25.34
N SER A 534 -5.61 -3.38 24.33
CA SER A 534 -5.34 -3.02 22.93
C SER A 534 -5.23 -1.52 22.68
N GLU A 535 -5.67 -0.66 23.60
CA GLU A 535 -5.50 0.79 23.49
C GLU A 535 -4.08 1.26 23.86
N SER A 536 -3.17 0.34 24.20
CA SER A 536 -1.79 0.66 24.54
C SER A 536 -0.96 1.06 23.30
N GLY A 537 -0.13 2.08 23.44
CA GLY A 537 0.64 2.70 22.36
C GLY A 537 2.16 2.59 22.52
N PHE A 538 2.87 2.54 21.39
CA PHE A 538 4.33 2.64 21.32
C PHE A 538 4.72 3.48 20.10
N SER A 539 5.61 4.44 20.30
CA SER A 539 6.08 5.34 19.25
C SER A 539 7.55 5.64 19.42
N GLY A 540 8.22 6.00 18.33
CA GLY A 540 9.61 6.43 18.37
C GLY A 540 10.01 7.17 17.10
N HIS A 541 11.07 7.96 17.19
CA HIS A 541 11.63 8.69 16.06
C HIS A 541 13.13 8.94 16.25
N LEU A 542 13.85 9.07 15.14
CA LEU A 542 15.24 9.55 15.11
C LEU A 542 15.24 11.06 15.38
N ILE A 543 16.00 11.48 16.39
CA ILE A 543 16.21 12.90 16.72
C ILE A 543 17.36 13.45 15.88
N SER A 544 18.47 12.72 15.88
CA SER A 544 19.71 13.17 15.24
C SER A 544 20.65 11.99 15.00
N THR A 545 21.29 11.97 13.83
CA THR A 545 22.45 11.12 13.58
C THR A 545 23.75 11.75 14.11
N GLY A 546 23.70 13.03 14.51
CA GLY A 546 24.80 13.74 15.16
C GLY A 546 24.84 13.49 16.67
N GLY A 547 25.97 13.82 17.30
CA GLY A 547 26.20 13.66 18.74
C GLY A 547 25.47 14.68 19.62
N VAL A 548 24.24 15.07 19.26
CA VAL A 548 23.43 16.02 20.03
C VAL A 548 22.28 15.28 20.70
N GLY A 549 22.47 15.01 21.98
CA GLY A 549 21.48 14.36 22.83
C GLY A 549 22.05 14.17 24.23
N PHE A 550 21.18 14.17 25.22
CA PHE A 550 21.55 13.92 26.60
C PHE A 550 20.58 12.89 27.18
N HIS A 551 21.14 11.83 27.75
CA HIS A 551 20.44 10.91 28.63
C HIS A 551 21.33 10.69 29.85
N ALA A 552 20.72 10.77 31.03
CA ALA A 552 21.41 10.46 32.27
C ALA A 552 20.48 9.66 33.17
N TYR A 553 21.07 8.74 33.91
CA TYR A 553 20.39 7.95 34.93
C TYR A 553 21.07 8.20 36.26
N LYS A 554 20.35 8.00 37.35
CA LYS A 554 20.90 8.19 38.69
C LYS A 554 21.81 7.02 39.05
N ALA A 555 23.05 7.29 39.48
CA ALA A 555 24.04 6.24 39.76
C ALA A 555 23.72 5.44 41.05
N SER A 556 23.02 6.04 42.00
CA SER A 556 22.62 5.44 43.28
C SER A 556 21.30 6.04 43.77
N ALA A 557 20.63 5.41 44.74
CA ALA A 557 19.39 5.96 45.30
C ALA A 557 19.67 7.15 46.24
N ASP A 558 18.87 8.21 46.17
CA ASP A 558 18.88 9.29 47.16
C ASP A 558 17.79 9.06 48.20
N ALA A 559 18.18 8.99 49.48
CA ALA A 559 17.22 9.10 50.56
C ALA A 559 16.88 10.57 50.80
N VAL A 560 15.66 10.99 50.47
CA VAL A 560 15.14 12.33 50.78
C VAL A 560 14.79 12.38 52.26
N LYS A 561 15.66 12.98 53.08
CA LYS A 561 15.56 12.99 54.55
C LYS A 561 14.92 14.25 55.14
N LYS A 562 14.53 15.21 54.30
CA LYS A 562 13.91 16.47 54.73
C LYS A 562 12.69 16.81 53.87
N THR A 563 11.75 17.53 54.47
CA THR A 563 10.58 18.07 53.75
C THR A 563 11.01 19.28 52.92
N GLY A 564 10.37 19.48 51.77
CA GLY A 564 10.62 20.59 50.85
C GLY A 564 11.37 20.17 49.58
N ASP A 565 11.72 21.15 48.75
CA ASP A 565 12.38 20.90 47.47
C ASP A 565 13.80 20.37 47.69
N VAL A 566 14.09 19.24 47.05
CA VAL A 566 15.42 18.65 47.04
C VAL A 566 15.88 18.55 45.60
N ASN A 567 17.01 19.21 45.31
CA ASN A 567 17.70 19.03 44.05
C ASN A 567 18.26 17.60 43.99
N VAL A 568 17.78 16.80 43.03
CA VAL A 568 18.27 15.44 42.80
C VAL A 568 19.64 15.54 42.13
N GLN A 569 20.69 15.00 42.76
CA GLN A 569 22.08 15.08 42.29
C GLN A 569 22.65 13.69 41.92
N GLY A 570 23.91 13.59 41.49
CA GLY A 570 24.57 12.29 41.27
C GLY A 570 24.10 11.52 40.03
N TYR A 571 23.76 12.24 38.97
CA TYR A 571 23.48 11.63 37.67
C TYR A 571 24.78 11.08 37.04
N GLY A 572 24.74 9.81 36.61
CA GLY A 572 25.77 9.24 35.74
C GLY A 572 25.54 9.69 34.30
N LEU A 573 26.62 10.10 33.63
CA LEU A 573 26.59 10.51 32.23
C LEU A 573 26.61 9.29 31.29
N ALA A 574 25.64 9.24 30.37
CA ALA A 574 25.76 8.52 29.12
C ALA A 574 25.76 9.56 27.99
N SER A 575 26.84 10.34 27.87
CA SER A 575 26.92 11.47 26.93
C SER A 575 27.92 11.23 25.81
N HIS A 576 27.50 11.47 24.57
CA HIS A 576 28.37 11.98 23.50
C HIS A 576 28.01 13.45 23.27
N LEU A 577 29.00 14.36 23.32
CA LEU A 577 28.83 15.79 23.11
C LEU A 577 29.36 16.20 21.73
N GLY A 578 28.54 16.83 20.90
CA GLY A 578 29.02 17.60 19.74
C GLY A 578 27.92 18.12 18.79
N GLY A 579 27.85 19.46 18.66
CA GLY A 579 27.64 20.16 17.38
C GLY A 579 26.22 20.50 16.86
N SER A 580 25.97 21.82 16.72
CA SER A 580 24.95 22.57 15.95
C SER A 580 23.46 22.21 16.07
N SER A 581 22.68 23.20 16.51
CA SER A 581 21.22 23.23 16.62
C SER A 581 20.52 23.24 15.25
N SER A 582 19.60 22.30 15.02
CA SER A 582 18.53 22.46 14.03
C SER A 582 17.42 23.35 14.62
N SER A 583 16.83 24.21 13.79
CA SER A 583 15.64 24.97 14.17
C SER A 583 14.43 24.03 14.17
N MET A 584 14.05 23.48 15.33
CA MET A 584 12.76 22.80 15.49
C MET A 584 11.64 23.84 15.44
N SER A 585 10.53 23.53 14.77
CA SER A 585 9.29 24.31 14.84
C SER A 585 8.29 23.61 15.75
N GLY A 586 7.56 24.36 16.56
CA GLY A 586 6.69 23.76 17.56
C GLY A 586 6.03 24.73 18.54
N LEU A 587 5.36 24.16 19.53
CA LEU A 587 4.65 24.83 20.60
C LEU A 587 5.07 24.24 21.94
N SER A 588 5.21 25.09 22.95
CA SER A 588 5.12 24.67 24.35
C SER A 588 4.29 25.71 25.10
N ALA A 589 3.32 25.24 25.88
CA ALA A 589 2.40 26.08 26.61
C ALA A 589 2.09 25.49 27.98
N THR A 590 1.83 26.35 28.95
CA THR A 590 1.26 26.01 30.25
C THR A 590 -0.17 26.51 30.33
N LEU A 591 -0.97 25.98 31.24
CA LEU A 591 -2.35 26.44 31.36
C LEU A 591 -2.39 27.85 32.01
N GLY A 592 -3.05 28.81 31.36
CA GLY A 592 -3.03 30.22 31.77
C GLY A 592 -3.79 30.50 33.07
N ALA A 593 -4.79 29.69 33.40
CA ALA A 593 -5.56 29.75 34.64
C ALA A 593 -6.13 28.36 34.98
N THR A 594 -6.48 28.12 36.24
CA THR A 594 -7.12 26.86 36.64
C THR A 594 -8.48 26.70 35.97
N ASN A 595 -8.71 25.57 35.28
CA ASN A 595 -9.99 25.26 34.66
C ASN A 595 -10.86 24.50 35.67
N HIS A 596 -12.00 25.07 36.05
CA HIS A 596 -12.99 24.41 36.91
C HIS A 596 -14.07 23.74 36.05
N HIS A 597 -14.42 22.50 36.37
CA HIS A 597 -15.40 21.72 35.63
C HIS A 597 -16.54 21.27 36.55
N SER A 598 -17.77 21.65 36.18
CA SER A 598 -19.00 21.38 36.91
C SER A 598 -19.80 20.18 36.34
N SER A 599 -19.16 19.29 35.56
CA SER A 599 -19.83 18.18 34.88
C SER A 599 -18.89 17.02 34.57
N SER A 600 -19.47 15.83 34.41
CA SER A 600 -18.79 14.63 33.92
C SER A 600 -18.67 14.64 32.39
N GLY A 601 -17.96 13.66 31.84
CA GLY A 601 -17.77 13.48 30.41
C GLY A 601 -16.48 14.12 29.88
N TRP A 602 -16.36 14.16 28.56
CA TRP A 602 -15.22 14.72 27.85
C TRP A 602 -15.20 16.25 27.90
N LYS A 603 -14.02 16.83 28.14
CA LYS A 603 -13.73 18.26 28.14
C LYS A 603 -12.48 18.51 27.32
N GLU A 604 -12.59 19.35 26.30
CA GLU A 604 -11.43 19.94 25.62
C GLU A 604 -10.79 20.96 26.54
N ILE A 605 -9.46 20.90 26.68
CA ILE A 605 -8.72 21.80 27.57
C ILE A 605 -8.28 23.01 26.76
N THR A 606 -8.84 24.16 27.11
CA THR A 606 -8.57 25.46 26.49
C THR A 606 -7.87 26.39 27.49
N GLY A 607 -7.49 27.60 27.03
CA GLY A 607 -6.82 28.58 27.90
C GLY A 607 -5.32 28.37 28.06
N TRP A 608 -4.67 27.68 27.11
CA TRP A 608 -3.22 27.52 27.07
C TRP A 608 -2.53 28.87 26.86
N SER A 609 -1.52 29.14 27.68
CA SER A 609 -0.68 30.32 27.68
C SER A 609 0.74 29.94 27.32
N THR A 610 1.34 30.72 26.42
CA THR A 610 2.74 30.59 26.03
C THR A 610 3.63 31.56 26.79
N ASN A 611 3.05 32.38 27.68
CA ASN A 611 3.80 33.30 28.52
C ASN A 611 4.67 32.52 29.51
N GLY A 612 6.00 32.64 29.38
CA GLY A 612 6.97 31.92 30.19
C GLY A 612 7.47 30.59 29.61
N ALA A 613 6.98 30.19 28.43
CA ALA A 613 7.50 29.06 27.66
C ALA A 613 8.28 29.57 26.43
N ASN A 614 9.42 28.97 26.13
CA ASN A 614 10.14 29.26 24.88
C ASN A 614 9.33 28.70 23.71
N MET A 615 8.66 29.60 23.00
CA MET A 615 7.94 29.30 21.76
C MET A 615 8.90 28.98 20.63
N PHE A 616 8.57 27.99 19.82
CA PHE A 616 9.25 27.73 18.54
C PHE A 616 8.29 27.83 17.34
N GLY A 617 7.15 28.54 17.46
CA GLY A 617 6.11 28.66 16.42
C GLY A 617 4.82 29.36 16.87
N SER A 618 3.92 29.70 15.93
CA SER A 618 2.74 30.57 16.14
C SER A 618 1.36 29.93 15.90
N ALA A 619 1.25 28.60 15.90
CA ALA A 619 0.04 27.89 15.44
C ALA A 619 -0.97 27.48 16.54
N LEU A 620 -0.91 28.09 17.73
CA LEU A 620 -1.87 27.83 18.82
C LEU A 620 -3.04 28.83 18.76
N SER A 621 -4.26 28.31 18.61
CA SER A 621 -5.49 29.11 18.67
C SER A 621 -6.60 28.35 19.39
N ASN A 622 -7.28 29.02 20.34
CA ASN A 622 -8.35 28.44 21.15
C ASN A 622 -8.01 27.08 21.79
N GLY A 623 -6.74 26.91 22.19
CA GLY A 623 -6.20 25.69 22.79
C GLY A 623 -5.89 24.54 21.83
N ARG A 624 -5.91 24.80 20.52
CA ARG A 624 -5.61 23.85 19.46
C ARG A 624 -4.32 24.23 18.75
N PHE A 625 -3.44 23.28 18.54
CA PHE A 625 -2.31 23.44 17.63
C PHE A 625 -2.71 22.95 16.24
N THR A 626 -2.66 23.80 15.22
CA THR A 626 -2.94 23.42 13.83
C THR A 626 -1.64 23.14 13.08
N ALA A 627 -1.51 21.96 12.48
CA ALA A 627 -0.34 21.55 11.72
C ALA A 627 -0.14 22.48 10.50
N PRO A 628 0.96 23.25 10.44
CA PRO A 628 1.22 24.14 9.30
C PRO A 628 1.63 23.38 8.04
N SER A 629 2.27 22.22 8.19
CA SER A 629 2.69 21.33 7.10
C SER A 629 2.28 19.88 7.36
N THR A 630 2.17 19.08 6.29
CA THR A 630 1.93 17.65 6.41
C THR A 630 3.21 16.94 6.80
N GLY A 631 3.23 16.25 7.94
CA GLY A 631 4.39 15.48 8.35
C GLY A 631 4.23 14.84 9.71
N VAL A 632 5.36 14.53 10.34
CA VAL A 632 5.45 13.84 11.62
C VAL A 632 5.67 14.84 12.74
N TYR A 633 4.87 14.71 13.81
CA TYR A 633 4.90 15.58 14.97
C TYR A 633 5.06 14.76 16.25
N GLN A 634 5.87 15.24 17.18
CA GLN A 634 5.83 14.80 18.57
C GLN A 634 4.81 15.65 19.31
N VAL A 635 3.91 15.01 20.06
CA VAL A 635 2.88 15.68 20.86
C VAL A 635 2.92 15.18 22.29
N SER A 636 2.74 16.08 23.26
CA SER A 636 2.66 15.73 24.67
C SER A 636 1.69 16.61 25.43
N CYS A 637 0.99 16.02 26.39
CA CYS A 637 0.09 16.71 27.29
C CYS A 637 0.26 16.17 28.71
N ASN A 638 0.31 17.05 29.69
CA ASN A 638 0.43 16.67 31.09
C ASN A 638 -0.58 17.47 31.90
N LEU A 639 -1.63 16.82 32.41
CA LEU A 639 -2.69 17.48 33.14
C LEU A 639 -2.62 17.14 34.62
N ARG A 640 -2.49 18.15 35.46
CA ARG A 640 -2.65 18.04 36.92
C ARG A 640 -4.13 18.20 37.25
N LEU A 641 -4.73 17.14 37.77
CA LEU A 641 -6.13 17.11 38.19
C LEU A 641 -6.20 17.22 39.72
N ASP A 642 -7.03 18.14 40.19
CA ASP A 642 -7.35 18.35 41.60
C ASP A 642 -8.86 18.14 41.83
N ASN A 643 -9.21 17.58 42.99
CA ASN A 643 -10.57 17.17 43.36
C ASN A 643 -11.21 16.19 42.37
N ALA A 644 -10.40 15.47 41.58
CA ALA A 644 -10.84 14.50 40.60
C ALA A 644 -11.08 13.13 41.25
N ASN A 645 -12.24 12.97 41.89
CA ASN A 645 -12.60 11.85 42.76
C ASN A 645 -13.62 10.86 42.15
N GLY A 646 -14.03 11.06 40.90
CA GLY A 646 -14.85 10.13 40.12
C GLY A 646 -14.28 8.72 39.94
N ASN A 647 -15.08 7.83 39.34
CA ASN A 647 -14.70 6.41 39.17
C ASN A 647 -13.42 6.23 38.36
N TYR A 648 -13.24 7.07 37.33
CA TYR A 648 -11.99 7.17 36.60
C TYR A 648 -11.87 8.51 35.88
N PHE A 649 -10.62 8.87 35.61
CA PHE A 649 -10.28 9.97 34.72
C PHE A 649 -9.38 9.49 33.61
N ARG A 650 -9.53 10.08 32.44
CA ARG A 650 -8.71 9.80 31.27
C ARG A 650 -8.22 11.11 30.67
N VAL A 651 -6.99 11.11 30.17
CA VAL A 651 -6.43 12.22 29.38
C VAL A 651 -6.01 11.66 28.04
N LEU A 652 -6.31 12.38 26.96
CA LEU A 652 -5.84 12.02 25.62
C LEU A 652 -5.50 13.25 24.79
N ILE A 653 -4.78 13.02 23.70
CA ILE A 653 -4.58 14.01 22.65
C ILE A 653 -5.55 13.66 21.51
N ALA A 654 -6.51 14.54 21.26
CA ALA A 654 -7.48 14.40 20.19
C ALA A 654 -6.95 14.99 18.90
N ILE A 655 -7.38 14.42 17.78
CA ILE A 655 -7.02 14.87 16.43
C ILE A 655 -8.31 15.32 15.76
N ASP A 656 -8.35 16.56 15.30
CA ASP A 656 -9.55 17.21 14.73
C ASP A 656 -10.79 17.10 15.65
N GLY A 657 -10.56 17.13 16.96
CA GLY A 657 -11.61 17.02 17.99
C GLY A 657 -12.14 15.60 18.21
N ASN A 658 -11.62 14.60 17.51
CA ASN A 658 -11.97 13.20 17.73
C ASN A 658 -11.23 12.63 18.95
N ALA A 659 -11.95 12.43 20.05
CA ALA A 659 -11.45 11.82 21.29
C ALA A 659 -11.36 10.28 21.20
N ASP A 660 -10.71 9.77 20.16
CA ASP A 660 -10.53 8.34 19.92
C ASP A 660 -9.42 7.76 20.80
N VAL A 661 -9.79 6.85 21.69
CA VAL A 661 -8.88 6.18 22.63
C VAL A 661 -7.99 5.14 21.94
N TYR A 662 -8.34 4.76 20.71
CA TYR A 662 -7.56 3.82 19.90
C TYR A 662 -6.49 4.49 19.04
N ASN A 663 -6.29 5.80 19.16
CA ASN A 663 -5.17 6.49 18.52
C ASN A 663 -3.82 6.28 19.26
N GLY A 664 -3.81 5.59 20.41
CA GLY A 664 -2.60 5.28 21.20
C GLY A 664 -2.07 6.43 22.06
N LEU A 665 -2.70 7.60 22.02
CA LEU A 665 -2.33 8.81 22.74
C LEU A 665 -3.30 9.08 23.89
N HIS A 666 -3.36 8.18 24.88
CA HIS A 666 -4.16 8.38 26.09
C HIS A 666 -3.53 7.75 27.34
N THR A 667 -4.01 8.20 28.49
CA THR A 667 -3.71 7.66 29.82
C THR A 667 -4.97 7.62 30.67
N ILE A 668 -5.14 6.59 31.50
CA ILE A 668 -6.29 6.44 32.38
C ILE A 668 -5.84 6.17 33.83
N GLN A 669 -6.59 6.71 34.78
CA GLN A 669 -6.51 6.35 36.19
C GLN A 669 -7.89 5.92 36.69
N GLY A 670 -8.04 4.63 37.05
CA GLY A 670 -9.21 4.12 37.75
C GLY A 670 -9.11 4.33 39.26
N ARG A 671 -10.21 4.71 39.89
CA ARG A 671 -10.34 4.94 41.35
C ARG A 671 -9.16 5.74 41.92
N PRO A 672 -8.95 7.00 41.48
CA PRO A 672 -7.89 7.84 42.02
C PRO A 672 -8.02 7.96 43.55
N GLY A 673 -7.04 7.43 44.28
CA GLY A 673 -7.05 7.44 45.75
C GLY A 673 -6.43 8.70 46.38
N LYS A 674 -6.10 9.70 45.56
CA LYS A 674 -5.45 10.95 46.00
C LYS A 674 -6.26 12.13 45.46
N PRO A 675 -6.43 13.21 46.26
CA PRO A 675 -7.22 14.38 45.85
C PRO A 675 -6.54 15.22 44.77
N TYR A 676 -5.26 14.94 44.47
CA TYR A 676 -4.51 15.54 43.38
C TYR A 676 -3.59 14.49 42.76
N TYR A 677 -3.52 14.46 41.43
CA TYR A 677 -2.62 13.61 40.67
C TYR A 677 -2.44 14.14 39.25
N THR A 678 -1.45 13.62 38.55
CA THR A 678 -1.09 14.07 37.21
C THR A 678 -1.22 12.93 36.21
N LEU A 679 -1.82 13.21 35.06
CA LEU A 679 -1.98 12.29 33.95
C LEU A 679 -1.17 12.76 32.73
N PRO A 680 -0.04 12.11 32.42
CA PRO A 680 0.77 12.40 31.25
C PRO A 680 0.36 11.56 30.04
N VAL A 681 0.43 12.16 28.85
CA VAL A 681 0.33 11.49 27.55
C VAL A 681 1.38 12.08 26.62
N MET A 682 2.07 11.21 25.88
CA MET A 682 3.03 11.61 24.85
C MET A 682 3.02 10.58 23.73
N GLY A 683 3.35 11.02 22.52
CA GLY A 683 3.68 10.13 21.42
C GLY A 683 4.00 10.87 20.12
N THR A 684 4.34 10.10 19.10
CA THR A 684 4.58 10.59 17.74
C THR A 684 3.36 10.33 16.86
N VAL A 685 2.93 11.34 16.10
CA VAL A 685 1.71 11.32 15.27
C VAL A 685 1.98 11.89 13.88
N LYS A 686 1.34 11.32 12.85
CA LYS A 686 1.34 11.91 11.50
C LYS A 686 0.13 12.83 11.33
N LEU A 687 0.36 14.08 10.96
CA LEU A 687 -0.68 15.09 10.72
C LEU A 687 -0.58 15.60 9.29
N SER A 688 -1.73 15.84 8.65
CA SER A 688 -1.82 16.58 7.41
C SER A 688 -1.89 18.08 7.69
N ALA A 689 -1.39 18.90 6.77
CA ALA A 689 -1.54 20.36 6.85
C ALA A 689 -3.01 20.74 7.09
N GLY A 690 -3.26 21.58 8.09
CA GLY A 690 -4.59 22.01 8.51
C GLY A 690 -5.29 21.12 9.54
N GLN A 691 -4.80 19.90 9.82
CA GLN A 691 -5.30 19.11 10.95
C GLN A 691 -4.82 19.73 12.27
N TYR A 692 -5.62 19.60 13.33
CA TYR A 692 -5.24 20.12 14.64
C TYR A 692 -5.22 19.06 15.74
N VAL A 693 -4.39 19.32 16.75
CA VAL A 693 -4.33 18.52 17.99
C VAL A 693 -4.71 19.36 19.20
N SER A 694 -5.37 18.72 20.17
CA SER A 694 -5.83 19.35 21.43
C SER A 694 -5.79 18.35 22.59
N CYS A 695 -5.58 18.86 23.81
CA CYS A 695 -5.66 18.06 25.03
C CYS A 695 -7.11 17.89 25.47
N TRP A 696 -7.48 16.67 25.87
CA TRP A 696 -8.80 16.36 26.39
C TRP A 696 -8.71 15.60 27.70
N ALA A 697 -9.63 15.88 28.61
CA ALA A 697 -9.83 15.13 29.84
C ALA A 697 -11.26 14.59 29.91
N TYR A 698 -11.41 13.37 30.41
CA TYR A 698 -12.69 12.73 30.68
C TYR A 698 -12.83 12.51 32.17
N SER A 699 -13.99 12.87 32.70
CA SER A 699 -14.42 12.54 34.06
C SER A 699 -15.56 11.51 34.03
N ASN A 700 -15.40 10.38 34.72
CA ASN A 700 -16.51 9.48 35.00
C ASN A 700 -17.12 9.79 36.36
N SER A 701 -18.42 10.07 36.39
CA SER A 701 -19.24 10.28 37.60
C SER A 701 -18.85 11.44 38.51
N ASP A 702 -17.78 12.19 38.22
CA ASP A 702 -17.44 13.41 38.94
C ASP A 702 -17.91 14.65 38.20
N THR A 703 -18.48 15.59 38.94
CA THR A 703 -18.98 16.86 38.45
C THR A 703 -18.31 18.05 39.12
N SER A 704 -17.31 17.86 39.99
CA SER A 704 -16.63 18.97 40.66
C SER A 704 -15.14 18.72 40.76
N TRP A 705 -14.43 19.04 39.68
CA TRP A 705 -12.99 18.80 39.54
C TRP A 705 -12.33 19.95 38.79
N SER A 706 -11.01 20.06 38.89
CA SER A 706 -10.26 21.13 38.25
C SER A 706 -8.96 20.67 37.63
N ILE A 707 -8.53 21.35 36.58
CA ILE A 707 -7.20 21.21 35.97
C ILE A 707 -6.38 22.42 36.35
N GLN A 708 -5.25 22.18 37.00
CA GLN A 708 -4.42 23.24 37.56
C GLN A 708 -3.48 23.86 36.53
N ARG A 709 -3.06 25.10 36.81
CA ARG A 709 -2.16 25.91 35.97
C ARG A 709 -0.79 25.27 35.68
N GLU A 710 -0.34 24.33 36.50
CA GLU A 710 0.92 23.60 36.28
C GLU A 710 0.83 22.56 35.15
N SER A 711 -0.34 22.42 34.52
CA SER A 711 -0.54 21.57 33.35
C SER A 711 0.19 22.12 32.12
N GLY A 712 0.65 21.24 31.25
CA GLY A 712 1.43 21.59 30.06
C GLY A 712 0.96 20.88 28.78
N PHE A 713 1.16 21.54 27.65
CA PHE A 713 0.90 21.03 26.30
C PHE A 713 2.04 21.42 25.37
N SER A 714 2.61 20.46 24.65
CA SER A 714 3.72 20.71 23.73
C SER A 714 3.58 19.93 22.42
N VAL A 715 4.07 20.53 21.35
CA VAL A 715 4.12 19.94 20.00
C VAL A 715 5.44 20.30 19.34
N ALA A 716 6.10 19.36 18.67
CA ALA A 716 7.30 19.61 17.89
C ALA A 716 7.18 18.94 16.52
N PHE A 717 7.49 19.66 15.45
CA PHE A 717 7.57 19.13 14.10
C PHE A 717 8.91 18.42 13.91
N LEU A 718 8.87 17.21 13.34
CA LEU A 718 10.02 16.32 13.20
C LEU A 718 10.49 16.20 11.74
N GLY A 719 9.61 16.41 10.75
CA GLY A 719 9.91 16.27 9.32
C GLY A 719 8.71 15.76 8.52
N ASP A 720 8.76 15.93 7.20
CA ASP A 720 7.68 15.59 6.25
C ASP A 720 7.64 14.09 5.86
#